data_AF-A0A7Y5L2Z5-F1
#
_entry.id   AF-A0A7Y5L2Z5-F1
#
_cell.length_a   1.000
_cell.length_b   1.000
_cell.length_c   1.000
_cell.angle_alpha   90.00
_cell.angle_beta   90.00
_cell.angle_gamma   90.00
#
_symmetry.space_group_name_H-M   'P 1'
#
loop_
_entity.id
_entity.type
_entity.pdbx_description
1 polymer ?
#
loop_
_entity_poly.entity_id
_entity_poly.type
_entity_poly.pdbx_seq_one_letter_code
_entity_poly.pdbx_strand_id
1 'polypeptide(L)'
;MVKNLLSSRLFLMFFILTSASIIFTSCDVKNPLMPSWDVEFNIPFVNRTYTIKEIVEKDLQNLRFDGDTALIYYTDEKNNTTITVGNDIIFEPAASSVSETLGSLKVNAINPITDSVDVTKWANVNKGQNQIFPPVVNATVIQDLKKITSFEVAEFESGTLNFALTNNNGPVPITIERIIIRSSKSYSFGAVNIPANTPLLFRTTPLNVPANSTGNASFDLAGVRLVDSLRLEVTFSSPGSGGQSVFVPQNAHTLTTITLSTFALTAVKAALPAQNPVVKNNEVQIDDSTQYKNIEFSQGALNITLQNFIDLSASVKLELPNFKRPNGTAWDSTVTLPRKGTATLSIPNLSGYKATSAALTNKVSYKVTVTPQADATVRLITKNDSIKSTFSFANINVTKIEGKVKPTTLKVKETPININLRDLQGSNFFFQQLNLKDTDIRIYLNESTTFEVFFSGKLIGKNARNQTREMSLPSKLLVKGENEIILPADSIQNFLSGFTQELPNELIVIGNTRLNPNYKEGSVASTDSVYGKTKLNIPFYVGIFGGSWSDTSSVDIGNADSSRIANGKSAEITFTVENGLPASVEVSAKFLDSKGVELFSTDGLVTSTSGKFLIGGATTDANGRVVEAKKDSIKIKLTTNEFLKVTKATRIVPVIKINTSRSNNQPVKFFTSDAIKIRAVGQINYKLDLEDN
;
A
#
# COMPACT_ATOMS: atom_id res chain seq x y z
N MET A 1 -53.94 131.84 -83.98
CA MET A 1 -54.48 130.48 -84.23
C MET A 1 -53.45 129.74 -85.07
N VAL A 2 -52.97 128.57 -84.62
CA VAL A 2 -52.15 127.60 -85.40
C VAL A 2 -50.71 128.10 -85.67
N LYS A 3 -49.58 127.47 -85.34
CA LYS A 3 -49.18 126.05 -85.45
C LYS A 3 -47.90 125.83 -84.61
N ASN A 4 -48.07 125.39 -83.36
CA ASN A 4 -47.06 124.63 -82.61
C ASN A 4 -47.15 123.19 -83.14
N LEU A 5 -46.11 122.64 -83.79
CA LEU A 5 -46.03 121.18 -84.02
C LEU A 5 -44.67 120.64 -84.54
N LEU A 6 -43.56 121.38 -84.42
CA LEU A 6 -42.23 120.90 -84.84
C LEU A 6 -41.20 120.70 -83.72
N SER A 7 -41.46 121.10 -82.47
CA SER A 7 -40.51 120.91 -81.35
C SER A 7 -40.72 119.64 -80.50
N SER A 8 -41.80 118.89 -80.73
CA SER A 8 -42.18 117.74 -79.87
C SER A 8 -41.56 116.40 -80.29
N ARG A 9 -41.16 116.22 -81.55
CA ARG A 9 -40.63 114.92 -82.03
C ARG A 9 -39.12 114.74 -81.82
N LEU A 10 -38.36 115.84 -81.73
CA LEU A 10 -36.91 115.78 -81.45
C LEU A 10 -36.62 115.50 -79.95
N PHE A 11 -37.49 115.98 -79.06
CA PHE A 11 -37.37 115.75 -77.62
C PHE A 11 -37.76 114.31 -77.24
N LEU A 12 -38.71 113.69 -77.95
CA LEU A 12 -39.13 112.31 -77.70
C LEU A 12 -38.06 111.29 -78.16
N MET A 13 -37.33 111.55 -79.24
CA MET A 13 -36.23 110.68 -79.67
C MET A 13 -35.01 110.77 -78.73
N PHE A 14 -34.71 111.95 -78.18
CA PHE A 14 -33.62 112.09 -77.20
C PHE A 14 -33.99 111.48 -75.84
N PHE A 15 -35.26 111.54 -75.44
CA PHE A 15 -35.75 110.90 -74.21
C PHE A 15 -35.77 109.37 -74.32
N ILE A 16 -36.12 108.82 -75.49
CA ILE A 16 -36.12 107.36 -75.72
C ILE A 16 -34.69 106.80 -75.78
N LEU A 17 -33.73 107.54 -76.37
CA LEU A 17 -32.31 107.12 -76.43
C LEU A 17 -31.58 107.24 -75.08
N THR A 18 -32.01 108.15 -74.20
CA THR A 18 -31.47 108.31 -72.84
C THR A 18 -32.15 107.39 -71.81
N SER A 19 -33.42 107.03 -72.02
CA SER A 19 -34.11 106.02 -71.19
C SER A 19 -33.68 104.57 -71.47
N ALA A 20 -33.12 104.28 -72.65
CA ALA A 20 -32.60 102.95 -72.98
C ALA A 20 -31.21 102.66 -72.37
N SER A 21 -30.46 103.70 -71.95
CA SER A 21 -29.13 103.55 -71.35
C SER A 21 -29.13 103.48 -69.81
N ILE A 22 -30.29 103.64 -69.15
CA ILE A 22 -30.42 103.65 -67.68
C ILE A 22 -30.96 102.30 -67.13
N ILE A 23 -31.29 101.33 -67.99
CA ILE A 23 -31.85 100.02 -67.59
C ILE A 23 -30.74 98.93 -67.43
N PHE A 24 -29.46 99.24 -67.65
CA PHE A 24 -28.38 98.24 -67.61
C PHE A 24 -27.36 98.34 -66.45
N THR A 25 -27.59 99.13 -65.40
CA THR A 25 -26.58 99.25 -64.30
C THR A 25 -27.15 99.27 -62.88
N SER A 26 -28.08 98.36 -62.54
CA SER A 26 -28.32 98.03 -61.12
C SER A 26 -28.80 96.58 -60.91
N CYS A 27 -27.90 95.62 -61.08
CA CYS A 27 -27.99 94.33 -60.39
C CYS A 27 -26.59 93.97 -59.89
N ASP A 28 -26.37 94.15 -58.58
CA ASP A 28 -25.34 93.44 -57.85
C ASP A 28 -25.69 91.95 -57.91
N VAL A 29 -24.96 91.18 -58.70
CA VAL A 29 -25.06 89.72 -58.70
C VAL A 29 -24.48 89.24 -57.39
N LYS A 30 -25.32 89.08 -56.35
CA LYS A 30 -25.00 88.16 -55.27
C LYS A 30 -24.87 86.79 -55.91
N ASN A 31 -23.68 86.18 -55.81
CA ASN A 31 -23.49 84.77 -56.14
C ASN A 31 -24.65 83.97 -55.53
N PRO A 32 -25.25 83.01 -56.27
CA PRO A 32 -26.31 82.19 -55.71
C PRO A 32 -25.78 81.52 -54.44
N LEU A 33 -26.44 81.76 -53.31
CA LEU A 33 -26.25 80.94 -52.12
C LEU A 33 -26.67 79.53 -52.53
N MET A 34 -25.69 78.63 -52.70
CA MET A 34 -26.01 77.25 -53.00
C MET A 34 -26.92 76.70 -51.90
N PRO A 35 -28.01 76.03 -52.28
CA PRO A 35 -28.89 75.40 -51.31
C PRO A 35 -28.06 74.36 -50.55
N SER A 36 -28.12 74.46 -49.23
CA SER A 36 -27.56 73.45 -48.36
C SER A 36 -28.71 72.77 -47.65
N TRP A 37 -28.72 71.45 -47.71
CA TRP A 37 -29.73 70.62 -47.07
C TRP A 37 -29.02 69.63 -46.15
N ASP A 38 -29.59 69.43 -44.97
CA ASP A 38 -29.13 68.41 -44.04
C ASP A 38 -29.57 67.03 -44.57
N VAL A 39 -28.63 66.12 -44.71
CA VAL A 39 -28.90 64.73 -45.12
C VAL A 39 -28.73 63.82 -43.91
N GLU A 40 -29.74 63.02 -43.62
CA GLU A 40 -29.70 61.96 -42.62
C GLU A 40 -29.14 60.68 -43.25
N PHE A 41 -28.02 60.19 -42.73
CA PHE A 41 -27.42 58.93 -43.17
C PHE A 41 -27.37 57.90 -42.03
N ASN A 42 -27.95 56.73 -42.27
CA ASN A 42 -28.01 55.63 -41.29
C ASN A 42 -26.92 54.59 -41.58
N ILE A 43 -25.97 54.43 -40.67
CA ILE A 43 -24.87 53.46 -40.77
C ILE A 43 -25.08 52.33 -39.75
N PRO A 44 -25.27 51.06 -40.18
CA PRO A 44 -25.21 49.94 -39.26
C PRO A 44 -23.75 49.74 -38.80
N PHE A 45 -23.50 49.87 -37.50
CA PHE A 45 -22.15 49.68 -36.93
C PHE A 45 -21.94 48.26 -36.42
N VAL A 46 -22.97 47.67 -35.81
CA VAL A 46 -22.90 46.33 -35.21
C VAL A 46 -24.25 45.64 -35.39
N ASN A 47 -24.21 44.38 -35.82
CA ASN A 47 -25.35 43.46 -35.75
C ASN A 47 -24.81 42.08 -35.40
N ARG A 48 -24.75 41.76 -34.10
CA ARG A 48 -24.13 40.54 -33.59
C ARG A 48 -25.08 39.82 -32.63
N THR A 49 -25.12 38.51 -32.75
CA THR A 49 -25.78 37.61 -31.79
C THR A 49 -24.69 36.88 -31.03
N TYR A 50 -24.72 36.97 -29.70
CA TYR A 50 -23.81 36.26 -28.79
C TYR A 50 -24.57 35.12 -28.14
N THR A 51 -24.16 33.89 -28.43
CA THR A 51 -24.75 32.69 -27.83
C THR A 51 -24.05 32.32 -26.53
N ILE A 52 -24.71 31.56 -25.64
CA ILE A 52 -24.06 31.05 -24.41
C ILE A 52 -22.79 30.25 -24.71
N LYS A 53 -22.78 29.51 -25.82
CA LYS A 53 -21.61 28.75 -26.28
C LYS A 53 -20.39 29.65 -26.50
N GLU A 54 -20.56 30.80 -27.16
CA GLU A 54 -19.48 31.76 -27.39
C GLU A 54 -19.04 32.48 -26.11
N ILE A 55 -19.94 32.61 -25.13
CA ILE A 55 -19.65 33.25 -23.84
C ILE A 55 -18.78 32.35 -22.95
N VAL A 56 -19.05 31.04 -22.94
CA VAL A 56 -18.48 30.12 -21.95
C VAL A 56 -17.23 29.39 -22.46
N GLU A 57 -17.17 28.93 -23.73
CA GLU A 57 -15.96 28.25 -24.21
C GLU A 57 -15.78 28.24 -25.73
N LYS A 58 -14.54 28.44 -26.21
CA LYS A 58 -14.20 28.25 -27.63
C LYS A 58 -13.90 26.80 -27.99
N ASP A 59 -13.44 25.98 -27.02
CA ASP A 59 -13.27 24.53 -27.18
C ASP A 59 -14.55 23.80 -26.72
N LEU A 60 -15.09 22.94 -27.57
CA LEU A 60 -16.43 22.36 -27.41
C LEU A 60 -16.39 20.89 -26.97
N GLN A 61 -15.21 20.35 -26.72
CA GLN A 61 -15.02 18.92 -26.51
C GLN A 61 -15.73 18.39 -25.27
N ASN A 62 -15.89 19.20 -24.22
CA ASN A 62 -16.51 18.81 -22.95
C ASN A 62 -17.94 19.36 -22.77
N LEU A 63 -18.41 20.21 -23.69
CA LEU A 63 -19.79 20.68 -23.68
C LEU A 63 -20.70 19.68 -24.40
N ARG A 64 -21.80 19.33 -23.75
CA ARG A 64 -22.84 18.43 -24.24
C ARG A 64 -24.20 19.12 -24.12
N PHE A 65 -25.13 18.66 -24.94
CA PHE A 65 -26.51 19.13 -24.90
C PHE A 65 -27.41 17.92 -24.78
N ASP A 66 -28.39 18.03 -23.90
CA ASP A 66 -29.48 17.07 -23.85
C ASP A 66 -30.38 17.30 -25.06
N GLY A 67 -30.56 16.27 -25.89
CA GLY A 67 -31.34 16.34 -27.13
C GLY A 67 -32.82 16.63 -26.91
N ASP A 68 -33.36 16.29 -25.73
CA ASP A 68 -34.76 16.49 -25.39
C ASP A 68 -34.98 17.84 -24.67
N THR A 69 -34.05 18.18 -23.76
CA THR A 69 -34.20 19.40 -22.93
C THR A 69 -33.50 20.63 -23.49
N ALA A 70 -32.54 20.47 -24.42
CA ALA A 70 -31.64 21.51 -24.94
C ALA A 70 -30.81 22.23 -23.86
N LEU A 71 -30.75 21.67 -22.64
CA LEU A 71 -29.95 22.20 -21.54
C LEU A 71 -28.46 21.92 -21.81
N ILE A 72 -27.61 22.88 -21.48
CA ILE A 72 -26.15 22.76 -21.64
C ILE A 72 -25.58 22.03 -20.43
N TYR A 73 -24.69 21.06 -20.69
CA TYR A 73 -23.95 20.32 -19.69
C TYR A 73 -22.46 20.39 -19.97
N TYR A 74 -21.66 20.55 -18.92
CA TYR A 74 -20.23 20.27 -18.96
C TYR A 74 -19.99 18.87 -18.44
N THR A 75 -19.42 18.02 -19.28
CA THR A 75 -19.10 16.63 -18.95
C THR A 75 -17.62 16.38 -19.18
N ASP A 76 -16.94 15.89 -18.15
CA ASP A 76 -15.57 15.41 -18.25
C ASP A 76 -15.44 14.04 -17.57
N GLU A 77 -14.61 13.18 -18.14
CA GLU A 77 -14.33 11.85 -17.63
C GLU A 77 -12.84 11.60 -17.69
N LYS A 78 -12.21 11.36 -16.53
CA LYS A 78 -10.77 11.13 -16.43
C LYS A 78 -10.48 9.88 -15.62
N ASN A 79 -9.47 9.14 -16.06
CA ASN A 79 -8.92 8.04 -15.28
C ASN A 79 -8.18 8.58 -14.06
N ASN A 80 -8.41 7.94 -12.92
CA ASN A 80 -7.72 8.20 -11.67
C ASN A 80 -6.44 7.37 -11.61
N THR A 81 -5.47 7.80 -10.81
CA THR A 81 -4.25 7.02 -10.56
C THR A 81 -4.59 5.69 -9.89
N THR A 82 -3.84 4.65 -10.27
CA THR A 82 -3.96 3.31 -9.70
C THR A 82 -3.24 3.23 -8.36
N ILE A 83 -3.93 2.74 -7.33
CA ILE A 83 -3.36 2.43 -6.01
C ILE A 83 -3.09 0.94 -5.95
N THR A 84 -1.82 0.53 -5.97
CA THR A 84 -1.42 -0.89 -5.88
C THR A 84 -1.16 -1.28 -4.43
N VAL A 85 -1.44 -2.54 -4.07
CA VAL A 85 -1.08 -3.11 -2.76
C VAL A 85 0.44 -3.13 -2.55
N GLY A 86 1.22 -3.42 -3.59
CA GLY A 86 2.67 -3.38 -3.54
C GLY A 86 3.25 -4.26 -2.43
N ASN A 87 4.14 -3.69 -1.62
CA ASN A 87 4.81 -4.36 -0.49
C ASN A 87 4.23 -3.95 0.87
N ASP A 88 2.99 -3.46 0.93
CA ASP A 88 2.40 -2.96 2.18
C ASP A 88 1.96 -4.09 3.14
N ILE A 89 1.93 -5.35 2.67
CA ILE A 89 1.66 -6.52 3.52
C ILE A 89 2.94 -6.95 4.24
N ILE A 90 3.08 -6.47 5.47
CA ILE A 90 4.25 -6.70 6.32
C ILE A 90 3.96 -7.80 7.34
N PHE A 91 4.92 -8.70 7.50
CA PHE A 91 4.92 -9.77 8.48
C PHE A 91 5.84 -9.43 9.67
N GLU A 92 5.41 -9.76 10.88
CA GLU A 92 6.10 -9.57 12.15
C GLU A 92 6.40 -10.94 12.78
N PRO A 93 7.48 -11.61 12.33
CA PRO A 93 7.81 -12.94 12.82
C PRO A 93 8.32 -12.90 14.26
N ALA A 94 7.93 -13.91 15.04
CA ALA A 94 8.46 -14.14 16.37
C ALA A 94 9.62 -15.14 16.31
N ALA A 95 10.74 -14.82 16.99
CA ALA A 95 11.81 -15.78 17.16
C ALA A 95 11.31 -16.99 17.96
N SER A 96 11.58 -18.19 17.46
CA SER A 96 11.20 -19.44 18.13
C SER A 96 12.44 -20.27 18.40
N SER A 97 12.52 -20.88 19.59
CA SER A 97 13.61 -21.79 19.93
C SER A 97 13.07 -23.11 20.48
N VAL A 98 13.70 -24.20 20.10
CA VAL A 98 13.35 -25.55 20.55
C VAL A 98 14.61 -26.27 20.98
N SER A 99 14.51 -27.00 22.08
CA SER A 99 15.61 -27.76 22.67
C SER A 99 15.16 -29.19 22.86
N GLU A 100 15.97 -30.15 22.43
CA GLU A 100 15.69 -31.59 22.58
C GLU A 100 16.90 -32.30 23.17
N THR A 101 16.64 -33.26 24.06
CA THR A 101 17.68 -34.04 24.74
C THR A 101 18.02 -35.32 23.97
N LEU A 102 19.19 -35.91 24.25
CA LEU A 102 19.65 -37.17 23.65
C LEU A 102 18.75 -38.36 23.98
N GLY A 103 18.21 -38.42 25.21
CA GLY A 103 17.48 -39.57 25.69
C GLY A 103 18.37 -40.80 25.88
N SER A 104 17.96 -41.96 25.37
CA SER A 104 18.64 -43.24 25.60
C SER A 104 20.08 -43.26 25.04
N LEU A 105 21.05 -43.63 25.87
CA LEU A 105 22.47 -43.68 25.48
C LEU A 105 22.90 -45.10 25.07
N LYS A 106 23.75 -45.20 24.05
CA LYS A 106 24.40 -46.43 23.60
C LYS A 106 25.89 -46.44 23.93
N VAL A 107 26.38 -47.60 24.33
CA VAL A 107 27.81 -47.91 24.51
C VAL A 107 28.22 -49.07 23.60
N ASN A 108 29.52 -49.27 23.43
CA ASN A 108 30.04 -50.46 22.78
C ASN A 108 29.59 -51.73 23.53
N ALA A 109 29.53 -52.87 22.83
CA ALA A 109 29.13 -54.14 23.43
C ALA A 109 29.98 -54.45 24.68
N ILE A 110 29.33 -54.85 25.77
CA ILE A 110 29.98 -55.20 27.04
C ILE A 110 30.21 -56.71 27.07
N ASN A 111 31.47 -57.12 27.02
CA ASN A 111 31.84 -58.53 27.12
C ASN A 111 31.71 -59.04 28.57
N PRO A 112 31.32 -60.31 28.78
CA PRO A 112 31.35 -60.93 30.11
C PRO A 112 32.73 -60.84 30.78
N ILE A 113 32.76 -60.42 32.04
CA ILE A 113 34.00 -60.40 32.83
C ILE A 113 34.12 -61.78 33.49
N THR A 114 35.18 -62.52 33.18
CA THR A 114 35.41 -63.85 33.76
C THR A 114 36.78 -63.96 34.40
N ASP A 115 36.80 -64.30 35.69
CA ASP A 115 38.00 -64.49 36.50
C ASP A 115 37.85 -65.69 37.44
N SER A 116 38.97 -66.20 37.95
CA SER A 116 39.02 -67.36 38.85
C SER A 116 39.58 -67.00 40.21
N VAL A 117 38.89 -67.39 41.27
CA VAL A 117 39.42 -67.38 42.64
C VAL A 117 40.05 -68.74 42.93
N ASP A 118 41.36 -68.76 43.17
CA ASP A 118 42.08 -69.98 43.54
C ASP A 118 41.56 -70.53 44.88
N VAL A 119 41.34 -71.85 44.98
CA VAL A 119 40.89 -72.50 46.21
C VAL A 119 41.82 -72.22 47.40
N THR A 120 43.12 -72.07 47.14
CA THR A 120 44.15 -71.84 48.17
C THR A 120 44.07 -70.44 48.79
N LYS A 121 43.36 -69.50 48.16
CA LYS A 121 43.15 -68.14 48.71
C LYS A 121 42.15 -68.11 49.87
N TRP A 122 41.32 -69.14 50.02
CA TRP A 122 40.28 -69.19 51.06
C TRP A 122 40.23 -70.51 51.83
N ALA A 123 40.89 -71.57 51.36
CA ALA A 123 41.01 -72.85 52.05
C ALA A 123 42.47 -73.31 52.13
N ASN A 124 42.87 -73.91 53.25
CA ASN A 124 44.19 -74.51 53.43
C ASN A 124 44.22 -75.93 52.84
N VAL A 125 44.39 -76.04 51.52
CA VAL A 125 44.37 -77.31 50.77
C VAL A 125 45.46 -77.37 49.72
N ASN A 126 45.95 -78.57 49.41
CA ASN A 126 46.90 -78.79 48.31
C ASN A 126 46.19 -79.31 47.05
N LYS A 127 46.53 -78.78 45.88
CA LYS A 127 45.89 -79.19 44.62
C LYS A 127 46.43 -80.50 44.08
N GLY A 128 45.61 -81.23 43.31
CA GLY A 128 46.00 -82.42 42.55
C GLY A 128 46.14 -83.72 43.36
N GLN A 129 45.63 -83.76 44.59
CA GLN A 129 45.75 -84.93 45.48
C GLN A 129 44.51 -85.15 46.35
N ASN A 130 44.39 -86.37 46.90
CA ASN A 130 43.37 -86.73 47.88
C ASN A 130 43.77 -86.20 49.26
N GLN A 131 42.87 -85.48 49.92
CA GLN A 131 43.07 -84.99 51.28
C GLN A 131 41.74 -84.76 51.99
N ILE A 132 41.76 -84.58 53.32
CA ILE A 132 40.61 -84.07 54.05
C ILE A 132 40.51 -82.57 53.77
N PHE A 133 39.45 -82.13 53.10
CA PHE A 133 39.17 -80.71 52.91
C PHE A 133 38.67 -80.12 54.24
N PRO A 134 39.37 -79.16 54.86
CA PRO A 134 39.01 -78.62 56.17
C PRO A 134 37.75 -77.72 56.08
N PRO A 135 36.93 -77.63 57.14
CA PRO A 135 35.87 -76.64 57.19
C PRO A 135 36.46 -75.23 57.12
N VAL A 136 35.80 -74.35 56.38
CA VAL A 136 36.17 -72.94 56.25
C VAL A 136 34.99 -72.09 56.71
N VAL A 137 35.24 -71.10 57.55
CA VAL A 137 34.22 -70.17 58.04
C VAL A 137 34.62 -68.75 57.70
N ASN A 138 33.80 -68.05 56.93
CA ASN A 138 33.94 -66.62 56.64
C ASN A 138 35.32 -66.17 56.08
N ALA A 139 35.99 -67.01 55.28
CA ALA A 139 37.25 -66.63 54.64
C ALA A 139 37.00 -65.60 53.54
N THR A 140 37.59 -64.40 53.68
CA THR A 140 37.39 -63.31 52.71
C THR A 140 38.52 -63.24 51.70
N VAL A 141 38.17 -63.25 50.42
CA VAL A 141 39.09 -63.05 49.30
C VAL A 141 38.81 -61.71 48.66
N ILE A 142 39.87 -60.94 48.41
CA ILE A 142 39.83 -59.70 47.66
C ILE A 142 40.69 -59.86 46.41
N GLN A 143 40.12 -59.59 45.24
CA GLN A 143 40.88 -59.59 43.99
C GLN A 143 40.36 -58.55 43.00
N ASP A 144 41.27 -57.96 42.23
CA ASP A 144 40.90 -57.12 41.10
C ASP A 144 40.42 -58.00 39.94
N LEU A 145 39.36 -57.55 39.27
CA LEU A 145 38.77 -58.21 38.12
C LEU A 145 39.34 -57.63 36.82
N LYS A 146 39.18 -58.38 35.73
CA LYS A 146 39.45 -57.87 34.38
C LYS A 146 38.63 -56.61 34.09
N LYS A 147 39.28 -55.69 33.38
CA LYS A 147 38.74 -54.38 33.04
C LYS A 147 37.56 -54.49 32.05
N ILE A 148 36.50 -53.72 32.27
CA ILE A 148 35.44 -53.45 31.29
C ILE A 148 35.99 -52.49 30.23
N THR A 149 35.88 -52.83 28.95
CA THR A 149 36.45 -52.00 27.86
C THR A 149 35.44 -51.01 27.25
N SER A 150 34.15 -51.20 27.51
CA SER A 150 33.07 -50.46 26.83
C SER A 150 32.82 -49.06 27.40
N PHE A 151 33.25 -48.79 28.63
CA PHE A 151 33.15 -47.48 29.30
C PHE A 151 34.20 -47.38 30.41
N GLU A 152 34.54 -46.14 30.82
CA GLU A 152 35.30 -45.86 32.06
C GLU A 152 34.40 -45.83 33.29
N VAL A 153 33.26 -45.12 33.16
CA VAL A 153 32.22 -45.01 34.19
C VAL A 153 30.86 -44.95 33.48
N ALA A 154 29.87 -45.68 33.98
CA ALA A 154 28.50 -45.66 33.49
C ALA A 154 27.53 -45.52 34.67
N GLU A 155 26.61 -44.56 34.58
CA GLU A 155 25.52 -44.35 35.52
C GLU A 155 24.24 -44.95 34.93
N PHE A 156 23.65 -45.88 35.67
CA PHE A 156 22.54 -46.69 35.20
C PHE A 156 21.20 -46.14 35.67
N GLU A 157 20.26 -46.00 34.75
CA GLU A 157 18.85 -45.72 35.05
C GLU A 157 18.14 -46.99 35.50
N SER A 158 18.46 -48.10 34.85
CA SER A 158 17.96 -49.44 35.14
C SER A 158 18.93 -50.48 34.60
N GLY A 159 18.82 -51.70 35.10
CA GLY A 159 19.54 -52.85 34.55
C GLY A 159 19.84 -53.88 35.60
N THR A 160 20.38 -55.02 35.16
CA THR A 160 20.77 -56.09 36.07
C THR A 160 22.20 -56.53 35.78
N LEU A 161 23.01 -56.59 36.83
CA LEU A 161 24.29 -57.27 36.80
C LEU A 161 24.07 -58.70 37.30
N ASN A 162 24.24 -59.68 36.42
CA ASN A 162 24.19 -61.09 36.76
C ASN A 162 25.59 -61.57 37.10
N PHE A 163 25.73 -62.16 38.27
CA PHE A 163 26.95 -62.72 38.82
C PHE A 163 26.78 -64.23 38.97
N ALA A 164 27.49 -65.00 38.15
CA ALA A 164 27.52 -66.45 38.20
C ALA A 164 28.82 -66.92 38.86
N LEU A 165 28.70 -67.88 39.78
CA LEU A 165 29.83 -68.45 40.50
C LEU A 165 29.82 -69.96 40.36
N THR A 166 30.80 -70.51 39.66
CA THR A 166 30.92 -71.95 39.40
C THR A 166 31.99 -72.55 40.31
N ASN A 167 31.58 -73.49 41.15
CA ASN A 167 32.45 -74.14 42.12
C ASN A 167 33.20 -75.32 41.48
N ASN A 168 34.45 -75.13 41.06
CA ASN A 168 35.29 -76.20 40.49
C ASN A 168 36.33 -76.72 41.50
N ASN A 169 35.99 -76.73 42.81
CA ASN A 169 36.93 -77.09 43.88
C ASN A 169 36.92 -78.59 44.25
N GLY A 170 36.28 -79.44 43.43
CA GLY A 170 36.08 -80.87 43.72
C GLY A 170 34.71 -81.14 44.38
N PRO A 171 34.56 -82.26 45.12
CA PRO A 171 33.26 -82.69 45.67
C PRO A 171 32.82 -81.91 46.92
N VAL A 172 33.35 -80.70 47.14
CA VAL A 172 33.10 -79.90 48.35
C VAL A 172 32.18 -78.73 48.02
N PRO A 173 31.03 -78.59 48.70
CA PRO A 173 30.15 -77.43 48.51
C PRO A 173 30.74 -76.19 49.16
N ILE A 174 30.35 -75.02 48.65
CA ILE A 174 30.71 -73.72 49.20
C ILE A 174 29.45 -72.88 49.43
N THR A 175 29.50 -72.02 50.44
CA THR A 175 28.50 -71.00 50.70
C THR A 175 29.18 -69.65 50.59
N ILE A 176 28.59 -68.76 49.79
CA ILE A 176 29.05 -67.39 49.64
C ILE A 176 28.21 -66.51 50.56
N GLU A 177 28.78 -66.11 51.68
CA GLU A 177 28.07 -65.37 52.73
C GLU A 177 27.86 -63.91 52.35
N ARG A 178 28.82 -63.35 51.62
CA ARG A 178 28.79 -61.94 51.22
C ARG A 178 29.56 -61.73 49.92
N ILE A 179 29.00 -60.88 49.06
CA ILE A 179 29.62 -60.41 47.82
C ILE A 179 29.62 -58.89 47.86
N ILE A 180 30.78 -58.25 47.68
CA ILE A 180 30.90 -56.81 47.49
C ILE A 180 31.73 -56.58 46.23
N ILE A 181 31.18 -55.78 45.31
CA ILE A 181 31.89 -55.26 44.14
C ILE A 181 32.26 -53.82 44.45
N ARG A 182 33.56 -53.52 44.41
CA ARG A 182 34.14 -52.21 44.71
C ARG A 182 34.82 -51.61 43.48
N SER A 183 35.08 -50.32 43.53
CA SER A 183 36.02 -49.67 42.63
C SER A 183 37.46 -50.08 42.99
N SER A 184 38.28 -50.51 42.02
CA SER A 184 39.70 -50.84 42.31
C SER A 184 40.63 -49.62 42.36
N LYS A 185 40.22 -48.50 41.75
CA LYS A 185 40.94 -47.22 41.72
C LYS A 185 39.99 -46.01 41.81
N SER A 186 40.53 -44.80 41.85
CA SER A 186 39.70 -43.59 41.89
C SER A 186 39.27 -43.12 40.49
N TYR A 187 38.06 -42.58 40.35
CA TYR A 187 37.50 -42.01 39.12
C TYR A 187 36.94 -40.61 39.34
N SER A 188 36.98 -39.81 38.28
CA SER A 188 36.23 -38.56 38.16
C SER A 188 35.17 -38.70 37.06
N PHE A 189 33.93 -38.36 37.42
CA PHE A 189 32.73 -38.47 36.58
C PHE A 189 31.89 -37.20 36.71
N GLY A 190 32.12 -36.24 35.82
CA GLY A 190 31.58 -34.89 35.95
C GLY A 190 32.12 -34.23 37.23
N ALA A 191 31.23 -33.71 38.08
CA ALA A 191 31.59 -33.15 39.38
C ALA A 191 31.74 -34.21 40.50
N VAL A 192 31.49 -35.49 40.21
CA VAL A 192 31.52 -36.57 41.19
C VAL A 192 32.88 -37.26 41.18
N ASN A 193 33.44 -37.51 42.36
CA ASN A 193 34.60 -38.37 42.55
C ASN A 193 34.17 -39.70 43.17
N ILE A 194 34.66 -40.80 42.60
CA ILE A 194 34.46 -42.16 43.13
C ILE A 194 35.84 -42.66 43.63
N PRO A 195 36.11 -42.64 44.94
CA PRO A 195 37.38 -43.12 45.47
C PRO A 195 37.65 -44.61 45.20
N ALA A 196 38.92 -45.00 45.29
CA ALA A 196 39.28 -46.42 45.34
C ALA A 196 38.61 -47.12 46.54
N ASN A 197 38.27 -48.39 46.38
CA ASN A 197 37.57 -49.25 47.34
C ASN A 197 36.12 -48.85 47.69
N THR A 198 35.54 -47.85 47.02
CA THR A 198 34.11 -47.51 47.18
C THR A 198 33.24 -48.74 46.85
N PRO A 199 32.38 -49.22 47.77
CA PRO A 199 31.39 -50.24 47.45
C PRO A 199 30.41 -49.73 46.40
N LEU A 200 30.25 -50.48 45.31
CA LEU A 200 29.33 -50.15 44.22
C LEU A 200 28.09 -51.02 44.28
N LEU A 201 28.28 -52.31 44.57
CA LEU A 201 27.21 -53.29 44.71
C LEU A 201 27.55 -54.21 45.88
N PHE A 202 26.56 -54.62 46.65
CA PHE A 202 26.75 -55.56 47.74
C PHE A 202 25.53 -56.46 47.92
N ARG A 203 25.80 -57.69 48.34
CA ARG A 203 24.80 -58.70 48.69
C ARG A 203 25.27 -59.42 49.95
N THR A 204 24.37 -59.53 50.93
CA THR A 204 24.60 -60.21 52.21
C THR A 204 23.74 -61.46 52.39
N THR A 205 22.90 -61.80 51.40
CA THR A 205 22.12 -63.04 51.43
C THR A 205 22.98 -64.21 50.98
N PRO A 206 23.17 -65.24 51.82
CA PRO A 206 24.02 -66.38 51.49
C PRO A 206 23.62 -67.05 50.17
N LEU A 207 24.61 -67.44 49.39
CA LEU A 207 24.43 -68.20 48.15
C LEU A 207 25.12 -69.56 48.31
N ASN A 208 24.30 -70.61 48.44
CA ASN A 208 24.80 -71.98 48.47
C ASN A 208 25.12 -72.45 47.06
N VAL A 209 26.35 -72.92 46.86
CA VAL A 209 26.85 -73.44 45.58
C VAL A 209 27.34 -74.87 45.81
N PRO A 210 26.53 -75.88 45.45
CA PRO A 210 26.94 -77.27 45.49
C PRO A 210 28.26 -77.52 44.74
N ALA A 211 28.91 -78.63 45.06
CA ALA A 211 30.11 -79.09 44.36
C ALA A 211 29.89 -79.16 42.85
N ASN A 212 30.84 -78.67 42.06
CA ASN A 212 30.82 -78.73 40.58
C ASN A 212 29.55 -78.12 39.95
N SER A 213 28.96 -77.12 40.60
CA SER A 213 27.74 -76.45 40.15
C SER A 213 27.90 -74.93 40.10
N THR A 214 26.94 -74.24 39.48
CA THR A 214 26.92 -72.78 39.38
C THR A 214 25.81 -72.20 40.26
N GLY A 215 26.18 -71.29 41.16
CA GLY A 215 25.26 -70.42 41.86
C GLY A 215 25.12 -69.08 41.14
N ASN A 216 23.92 -68.51 41.14
CA ASN A 216 23.63 -67.23 40.49
C ASN A 216 23.20 -66.17 41.52
N ALA A 217 23.68 -64.96 41.31
CA ALA A 217 23.28 -63.76 42.00
C ALA A 217 22.97 -62.65 40.99
N SER A 218 22.05 -61.76 41.34
CA SER A 218 21.72 -60.59 40.54
C SER A 218 21.79 -59.34 41.41
N PHE A 219 22.23 -58.24 40.81
CA PHE A 219 22.27 -56.93 41.43
C PHE A 219 21.47 -55.95 40.56
N ASP A 220 20.62 -55.16 41.19
CA ASP A 220 19.96 -54.04 40.52
C ASP A 220 20.99 -52.93 40.26
N LEU A 221 20.96 -52.38 39.06
CA LEU A 221 21.83 -51.30 38.64
C LEU A 221 21.13 -49.93 38.71
N ALA A 222 19.85 -49.83 39.03
CA ALA A 222 19.16 -48.55 39.14
C ALA A 222 19.88 -47.58 40.09
N GLY A 223 20.33 -46.43 39.57
CA GLY A 223 21.08 -45.41 40.31
C GLY A 223 22.54 -45.76 40.60
N VAL A 224 23.05 -46.90 40.12
CA VAL A 224 24.42 -47.35 40.36
C VAL A 224 25.38 -46.73 39.34
N ARG A 225 26.55 -46.31 39.82
CA ARG A 225 27.69 -45.91 38.99
C ARG A 225 28.70 -47.04 38.92
N LEU A 226 28.70 -47.81 37.84
CA LEU A 226 29.67 -48.87 37.62
C LEU A 226 30.93 -48.30 36.96
N VAL A 227 32.10 -48.78 37.35
CA VAL A 227 33.40 -48.34 36.85
C VAL A 227 34.11 -49.45 36.07
N ASP A 228 35.09 -49.08 35.26
CA ASP A 228 35.77 -50.02 34.36
C ASP A 228 36.66 -51.04 35.06
N SER A 229 37.18 -50.72 36.24
CA SER A 229 38.11 -51.55 37.00
C SER A 229 37.48 -51.88 38.34
N LEU A 230 36.98 -53.12 38.44
CA LEU A 230 36.24 -53.63 39.58
C LEU A 230 37.14 -54.45 40.49
N ARG A 231 36.85 -54.43 41.78
CA ARG A 231 37.46 -55.27 42.82
C ARG A 231 36.38 -56.11 43.46
N LEU A 232 36.56 -57.43 43.43
CA LEU A 232 35.66 -58.39 44.03
C LEU A 232 36.12 -58.73 45.44
N GLU A 233 35.25 -58.54 46.43
CA GLU A 233 35.40 -59.02 47.80
C GLU A 233 34.33 -60.07 48.07
N VAL A 234 34.73 -61.32 48.30
CA VAL A 234 33.82 -62.45 48.51
C VAL A 234 34.18 -63.18 49.78
N THR A 235 33.18 -63.44 50.62
CA THR A 235 33.34 -64.19 51.87
C THR A 235 32.85 -65.62 51.67
N PHE A 236 33.76 -66.59 51.71
CA PHE A 236 33.54 -68.02 51.53
C PHE A 236 33.38 -68.74 52.87
N SER A 237 32.42 -69.66 52.91
CA SER A 237 32.28 -70.70 53.91
C SER A 237 32.21 -72.06 53.22
N SER A 238 32.65 -73.11 53.89
CA SER A 238 32.47 -74.48 53.44
C SER A 238 32.36 -75.40 54.66
N PRO A 239 31.44 -76.36 54.67
CA PRO A 239 31.41 -77.39 55.72
C PRO A 239 32.64 -78.33 55.65
N GLY A 240 33.47 -78.19 54.61
CA GLY A 240 34.57 -79.10 54.33
C GLY A 240 34.07 -80.46 53.86
N SER A 241 34.93 -81.46 53.99
CA SER A 241 34.65 -82.85 53.57
C SER A 241 34.04 -83.74 54.66
N GLY A 242 33.73 -83.19 55.84
CA GLY A 242 33.21 -83.97 56.97
C GLY A 242 34.17 -85.05 57.49
N GLY A 243 35.48 -84.85 57.31
CA GLY A 243 36.53 -85.81 57.70
C GLY A 243 36.84 -86.89 56.64
N GLN A 244 36.14 -86.89 55.49
CA GLN A 244 36.39 -87.82 54.39
C GLN A 244 37.52 -87.33 53.47
N SER A 245 38.35 -88.25 52.97
CA SER A 245 39.36 -87.91 51.97
C SER A 245 38.69 -87.66 50.62
N VAL A 246 38.91 -86.47 50.06
CA VAL A 246 38.34 -86.02 48.79
C VAL A 246 39.44 -85.55 47.83
N PHE A 247 39.26 -85.80 46.53
CA PHE A 247 40.17 -85.32 45.51
C PHE A 247 39.96 -83.82 45.25
N VAL A 248 40.99 -83.01 45.48
CA VAL A 248 40.99 -81.59 45.10
C VAL A 248 41.68 -81.47 43.73
N PRO A 249 40.97 -81.06 42.66
CA PRO A 249 41.54 -80.98 41.32
C PRO A 249 42.81 -80.12 41.22
N GLN A 250 43.70 -80.45 40.28
CA GLN A 250 44.92 -79.65 40.06
C GLN A 250 44.62 -78.23 39.61
N ASN A 251 43.49 -78.03 38.94
CA ASN A 251 42.96 -76.74 38.55
C ASN A 251 41.84 -76.26 39.49
N ALA A 252 41.79 -76.68 40.77
CA ALA A 252 40.73 -76.27 41.69
C ALA A 252 40.64 -74.74 41.81
N HIS A 253 39.48 -74.19 41.44
CA HIS A 253 39.16 -72.78 41.52
C HIS A 253 37.65 -72.56 41.58
N THR A 254 37.26 -71.36 41.98
CA THR A 254 35.91 -70.85 41.81
C THR A 254 35.89 -69.87 40.65
N LEU A 255 35.16 -70.19 39.58
CA LEU A 255 35.02 -69.32 38.42
C LEU A 255 33.92 -68.29 38.67
N THR A 256 34.22 -67.00 38.49
CA THR A 256 33.27 -65.90 38.60
C THR A 256 33.04 -65.28 37.24
N THR A 257 31.78 -65.15 36.83
CA THR A 257 31.38 -64.52 35.57
C THR A 257 30.37 -63.41 35.84
N ILE A 258 30.67 -62.20 35.38
CA ILE A 258 29.79 -61.03 35.46
C ILE A 258 29.27 -60.71 34.06
N THR A 259 27.95 -60.56 33.94
CA THR A 259 27.29 -60.09 32.73
C THR A 259 26.30 -58.97 33.05
N LEU A 260 26.18 -58.00 32.14
CA LEU A 260 25.16 -56.96 32.23
C LEU A 260 24.05 -57.27 31.22
N SER A 261 22.79 -57.23 31.67
CA SER A 261 21.62 -57.42 30.82
C SER A 261 20.60 -56.30 31.01
N THR A 262 19.84 -56.02 29.94
CA THR A 262 18.64 -55.16 29.95
C THR A 262 18.83 -53.83 30.68
N PHE A 263 19.81 -53.03 30.26
CA PHE A 263 20.16 -51.79 30.94
C PHE A 263 19.86 -50.53 30.13
N ALA A 264 19.67 -49.42 30.85
CA ALA A 264 19.60 -48.07 30.31
C ALA A 264 20.52 -47.14 31.13
N LEU A 265 21.10 -46.14 30.48
CA LEU A 265 22.09 -45.25 31.10
C LEU A 265 21.56 -43.82 31.22
N THR A 266 21.81 -43.17 32.36
CA THR A 266 21.57 -41.73 32.54
C THR A 266 22.78 -40.90 32.08
N ALA A 267 23.98 -41.42 32.26
CA ALA A 267 25.22 -40.78 31.84
C ALA A 267 26.33 -41.82 31.64
N VAL A 268 27.29 -41.54 30.76
CA VAL A 268 28.41 -42.43 30.51
C VAL A 268 29.66 -41.67 30.10
N LYS A 269 30.81 -42.16 30.58
CA LYS A 269 32.13 -41.71 30.18
C LYS A 269 32.81 -42.83 29.40
N ALA A 270 32.87 -42.74 28.07
CA ALA A 270 33.34 -43.83 27.20
C ALA A 270 33.80 -43.30 25.84
N ALA A 271 34.51 -44.15 25.08
CA ALA A 271 34.52 -44.04 23.62
C ALA A 271 33.18 -44.55 23.10
N LEU A 272 32.47 -43.73 22.31
CA LEU A 272 31.04 -43.92 22.07
C LEU A 272 30.78 -44.33 20.63
N PRO A 273 29.92 -45.34 20.39
CA PRO A 273 29.38 -45.59 19.07
C PRO A 273 28.43 -44.47 18.65
N ALA A 274 27.98 -44.49 17.40
CA ALA A 274 26.92 -43.60 16.95
C ALA A 274 25.66 -43.81 17.82
N GLN A 275 25.04 -42.71 18.23
CA GLN A 275 23.84 -42.75 19.06
C GLN A 275 22.59 -42.91 18.18
N ASN A 276 21.46 -43.23 18.79
CA ASN A 276 20.19 -43.23 18.08
C ASN A 276 19.88 -41.82 17.54
N PRO A 277 19.37 -41.69 16.32
CA PRO A 277 18.89 -40.41 15.84
C PRO A 277 17.73 -39.88 16.71
N VAL A 278 17.79 -38.61 17.05
CA VAL A 278 16.69 -37.89 17.71
C VAL A 278 15.90 -37.15 16.64
N VAL A 279 14.61 -37.48 16.51
CA VAL A 279 13.71 -36.85 15.52
C VAL A 279 12.67 -36.03 16.25
N LYS A 280 12.51 -34.77 15.85
CA LYS A 280 11.48 -33.89 16.39
C LYS A 280 10.76 -33.12 15.30
N ASN A 281 9.44 -33.02 15.46
CA ASN A 281 8.58 -32.15 14.66
C ASN A 281 8.07 -31.01 15.55
N ASN A 282 8.08 -29.78 15.03
CA ASN A 282 7.48 -28.63 15.69
C ASN A 282 7.12 -27.56 14.66
N GLU A 283 6.71 -26.37 15.12
CA GLU A 283 6.30 -25.26 14.27
C GLU A 283 6.99 -23.96 14.72
N VAL A 284 7.26 -23.06 13.76
CA VAL A 284 7.77 -21.71 13.99
C VAL A 284 6.75 -20.70 13.50
N GLN A 285 6.43 -19.71 14.33
CA GLN A 285 5.49 -18.64 13.99
C GLN A 285 6.15 -17.61 13.06
N ILE A 286 5.48 -17.29 11.94
CA ILE A 286 5.97 -16.34 10.93
C ILE A 286 5.25 -14.99 10.95
N ASP A 287 4.11 -14.89 11.64
CA ASP A 287 3.39 -13.62 11.91
C ASP A 287 2.59 -13.69 13.20
N ASP A 288 2.25 -12.54 13.78
CA ASP A 288 1.43 -12.43 14.99
C ASP A 288 -0.04 -12.78 14.75
N SER A 289 -0.61 -12.29 13.65
CA SER A 289 -2.05 -12.30 13.41
C SER A 289 -2.39 -12.80 12.02
N THR A 290 -1.62 -12.48 10.98
CA THR A 290 -1.85 -12.97 9.61
C THR A 290 -1.79 -14.48 9.54
N GLN A 291 -2.92 -15.08 9.16
CA GLN A 291 -3.04 -16.52 8.94
C GLN A 291 -3.10 -16.81 7.46
N TYR A 292 -2.40 -17.84 7.00
CA TYR A 292 -2.34 -18.22 5.60
C TYR A 292 -2.75 -19.68 5.37
N LYS A 293 -3.25 -19.92 4.16
CA LYS A 293 -3.27 -21.23 3.51
C LYS A 293 -2.15 -21.30 2.46
N ASN A 294 -1.93 -20.21 1.72
CA ASN A 294 -0.87 -20.11 0.72
C ASN A 294 -0.17 -18.76 0.85
N ILE A 295 1.16 -18.76 0.86
CA ILE A 295 2.02 -17.57 0.74
C ILE A 295 3.04 -17.82 -0.36
N GLU A 296 3.25 -16.81 -1.20
CA GLU A 296 4.40 -16.68 -2.08
C GLU A 296 5.19 -15.44 -1.67
N PHE A 297 6.46 -15.63 -1.32
CA PHE A 297 7.32 -14.57 -0.81
C PHE A 297 7.94 -13.78 -1.97
N SER A 298 7.91 -12.44 -1.86
CA SER A 298 8.65 -11.55 -2.77
C SER A 298 10.06 -11.27 -2.24
N GLN A 299 10.19 -11.19 -0.91
CA GLN A 299 11.42 -10.91 -0.17
C GLN A 299 11.33 -11.50 1.24
N GLY A 300 12.49 -11.71 1.87
CA GLY A 300 12.63 -12.06 3.28
C GLY A 300 13.91 -12.83 3.51
N ALA A 301 14.27 -13.05 4.76
CA ALA A 301 15.37 -13.95 5.12
C ALA A 301 14.93 -14.94 6.20
N LEU A 302 15.50 -16.14 6.16
CA LEU A 302 15.36 -17.17 7.19
C LEU A 302 16.74 -17.53 7.71
N ASN A 303 16.96 -17.35 9.01
CA ASN A 303 18.17 -17.74 9.71
C ASN A 303 17.85 -18.80 10.76
N ILE A 304 18.66 -19.85 10.78
CA ILE A 304 18.48 -21.00 11.66
C ILE A 304 19.81 -21.28 12.33
N THR A 305 19.86 -21.10 13.65
CA THR A 305 21.06 -21.33 14.45
C THR A 305 20.88 -22.59 15.26
N LEU A 306 21.80 -23.53 15.09
CA LEU A 306 21.88 -24.78 15.82
C LEU A 306 23.00 -24.68 16.84
N GLN A 307 22.73 -25.10 18.07
CA GLN A 307 23.71 -25.16 19.16
C GLN A 307 23.73 -26.55 19.76
N ASN A 308 24.91 -27.13 19.82
CA ASN A 308 25.15 -28.43 20.40
C ASN A 308 25.65 -28.28 21.84
N PHE A 309 24.99 -28.93 22.78
CA PHE A 309 25.47 -29.06 24.16
C PHE A 309 26.05 -30.45 24.44
N ILE A 310 26.02 -31.36 23.46
CA ILE A 310 26.58 -32.70 23.55
C ILE A 310 28.08 -32.63 23.29
N ASP A 311 28.87 -33.42 24.04
CA ASP A 311 30.30 -33.59 23.84
C ASP A 311 30.66 -34.53 22.66
N LEU A 312 29.81 -34.55 21.63
CA LEU A 312 29.95 -35.31 20.38
C LEU A 312 29.58 -34.43 19.19
N SER A 313 30.20 -34.65 18.03
CA SER A 313 29.70 -34.07 16.78
C SER A 313 28.39 -34.73 16.37
N ALA A 314 27.54 -34.00 15.64
CA ALA A 314 26.29 -34.52 15.12
C ALA A 314 26.08 -34.12 13.67
N SER A 315 25.40 -34.97 12.90
CA SER A 315 24.81 -34.57 11.62
C SER A 315 23.36 -34.17 11.86
N VAL A 316 22.97 -32.98 11.43
CA VAL A 316 21.61 -32.46 11.59
C VAL A 316 20.97 -32.30 10.22
N LYS A 317 19.89 -33.05 9.98
CA LYS A 317 18.99 -32.86 8.83
C LYS A 317 17.78 -32.05 9.28
N LEU A 318 17.56 -30.91 8.64
CA LEU A 318 16.40 -30.04 8.87
C LEU A 318 15.52 -30.04 7.63
N GLU A 319 14.23 -30.26 7.82
CA GLU A 319 13.21 -30.32 6.77
C GLU A 319 12.09 -29.34 7.10
N LEU A 320 11.67 -28.52 6.14
CA LEU A 320 10.50 -27.64 6.24
C LEU A 320 9.43 -28.18 5.26
N PRO A 321 8.63 -29.19 5.65
CA PRO A 321 7.79 -29.93 4.71
C PRO A 321 6.76 -29.06 3.99
N ASN A 322 6.29 -28.01 4.66
CA ASN A 322 5.26 -27.12 4.14
C ASN A 322 5.84 -25.82 3.53
N PHE A 323 7.17 -25.73 3.42
CA PHE A 323 7.92 -24.63 2.83
C PHE A 323 8.64 -25.12 1.56
N LYS A 324 8.30 -24.54 0.42
CA LYS A 324 8.75 -24.96 -0.90
C LYS A 324 9.73 -23.96 -1.49
N ARG A 325 10.77 -24.51 -2.14
CA ARG A 325 11.72 -23.80 -2.98
C ARG A 325 11.01 -23.27 -4.25
N PRO A 326 11.61 -22.32 -5.00
CA PRO A 326 11.03 -21.81 -6.24
C PRO A 326 10.75 -22.88 -7.31
N ASN A 327 11.51 -23.98 -7.30
CA ASN A 327 11.30 -25.14 -8.19
C ASN A 327 10.13 -26.06 -7.75
N GLY A 328 9.45 -25.74 -6.65
CA GLY A 328 8.31 -26.49 -6.10
C GLY A 328 8.67 -27.62 -5.12
N THR A 329 9.94 -27.96 -4.92
CA THR A 329 10.34 -29.01 -3.97
C THR A 329 10.32 -28.49 -2.53
N ALA A 330 10.06 -29.36 -1.55
CA ALA A 330 10.17 -28.99 -0.14
C ALA A 330 11.61 -28.58 0.20
N TRP A 331 11.78 -27.64 1.13
CA TRP A 331 13.10 -27.25 1.60
C TRP A 331 13.61 -28.25 2.63
N ASP A 332 14.82 -28.75 2.40
CA ASP A 332 15.62 -29.45 3.39
C ASP A 332 17.08 -28.99 3.31
N SER A 333 17.83 -29.25 4.38
CA SER A 333 19.26 -29.05 4.44
C SER A 333 19.90 -29.98 5.45
N THR A 334 21.15 -30.37 5.21
CA THR A 334 21.97 -31.14 6.16
C THR A 334 23.20 -30.34 6.53
N VAL A 335 23.54 -30.30 7.82
CA VAL A 335 24.73 -29.60 8.33
C VAL A 335 25.44 -30.45 9.37
N THR A 336 26.77 -30.37 9.37
CA THR A 336 27.59 -30.94 10.43
C THR A 336 27.66 -29.96 11.58
N LEU A 337 27.25 -30.41 12.76
CA LEU A 337 27.24 -29.64 13.98
C LEU A 337 28.43 -30.07 14.86
N PRO A 338 29.43 -29.20 15.09
CA PRO A 338 30.58 -29.54 15.91
C PRO A 338 30.21 -29.88 17.35
N ARG A 339 31.09 -30.64 18.02
CA ARG A 339 30.99 -30.90 19.47
C ARG A 339 30.92 -29.59 20.25
N LYS A 340 29.99 -29.45 21.19
CA LYS A 340 29.80 -28.24 22.01
C LYS A 340 29.83 -26.92 21.22
N GLY A 341 29.46 -26.96 19.94
CA GLY A 341 29.64 -25.87 19.00
C GLY A 341 28.32 -25.39 18.42
N THR A 342 28.42 -24.50 17.45
CA THR A 342 27.27 -23.94 16.74
C THR A 342 27.42 -24.13 15.23
N ALA A 343 26.28 -24.15 14.54
CA ALA A 343 26.21 -24.10 13.08
C ALA A 343 25.03 -23.23 12.67
N THR A 344 25.13 -22.58 11.52
CA THR A 344 24.06 -21.73 10.98
C THR A 344 23.66 -22.18 9.58
N LEU A 345 22.36 -22.14 9.32
CA LEU A 345 21.76 -22.29 8.01
C LEU A 345 21.01 -20.99 7.70
N SER A 346 21.23 -20.42 6.52
CA SER A 346 20.61 -19.15 6.13
C SER A 346 20.06 -19.24 4.72
N ILE A 347 18.86 -18.68 4.54
CA ILE A 347 18.29 -18.33 3.25
C ILE A 347 18.23 -16.79 3.24
N PRO A 348 19.19 -16.12 2.57
CA PRO A 348 19.30 -14.66 2.64
C PRO A 348 18.18 -13.94 1.86
N ASN A 349 17.53 -14.63 0.91
CA ASN A 349 16.39 -14.10 0.17
C ASN A 349 15.33 -15.20 -0.06
N LEU A 350 14.12 -14.96 0.41
CA LEU A 350 12.96 -15.84 0.26
C LEU A 350 12.19 -15.63 -1.05
N SER A 351 12.65 -14.77 -1.96
CA SER A 351 11.96 -14.53 -3.24
C SER A 351 11.65 -15.84 -3.99
N GLY A 352 10.38 -16.02 -4.36
CA GLY A 352 9.86 -17.20 -5.07
C GLY A 352 9.64 -18.44 -4.20
N TYR A 353 10.04 -18.42 -2.92
CA TYR A 353 9.68 -19.47 -1.98
C TYR A 353 8.18 -19.41 -1.66
N LYS A 354 7.62 -20.55 -1.25
CA LYS A 354 6.20 -20.68 -0.94
C LYS A 354 5.99 -21.37 0.39
N ALA A 355 4.99 -20.95 1.16
CA ALA A 355 4.52 -21.68 2.32
C ALA A 355 3.05 -22.09 2.10
N THR A 356 2.72 -23.35 2.36
CA THR A 356 1.38 -23.89 2.11
C THR A 356 0.85 -24.65 3.32
N SER A 357 -0.44 -24.55 3.63
CA SER A 357 -1.08 -25.25 4.75
C SER A 357 -2.51 -25.65 4.40
N ALA A 358 -2.96 -26.80 4.91
CA ALA A 358 -4.33 -27.27 4.72
C ALA A 358 -5.35 -26.46 5.54
N ALA A 359 -4.96 -25.97 6.70
CA ALA A 359 -5.75 -25.11 7.57
C ALA A 359 -5.08 -23.73 7.72
N LEU A 360 -5.87 -22.72 8.08
CA LEU A 360 -5.33 -21.40 8.41
C LEU A 360 -4.30 -21.51 9.54
N THR A 361 -3.10 -21.02 9.29
CA THR A 361 -2.01 -21.00 10.27
C THR A 361 -1.17 -19.76 10.09
N ASN A 362 -0.52 -19.31 11.16
CA ASN A 362 0.54 -18.31 11.12
C ASN A 362 1.92 -18.94 11.37
N LYS A 363 2.05 -20.26 11.19
CA LYS A 363 3.26 -21.03 11.50
C LYS A 363 3.75 -21.86 10.33
N VAL A 364 5.04 -22.15 10.29
CA VAL A 364 5.70 -23.09 9.38
C VAL A 364 6.15 -24.31 10.16
N SER A 365 5.79 -25.51 9.71
CA SER A 365 6.19 -26.76 10.35
C SER A 365 7.62 -27.12 9.97
N TYR A 366 8.35 -27.74 10.89
CA TYR A 366 9.68 -28.23 10.63
C TYR A 366 9.92 -29.58 11.30
N LYS A 367 10.87 -30.33 10.74
CA LYS A 367 11.37 -31.59 11.26
C LYS A 367 12.89 -31.55 11.36
N VAL A 368 13.41 -31.76 12.56
CA VAL A 368 14.85 -31.89 12.83
C VAL A 368 15.16 -33.35 13.11
N THR A 369 16.15 -33.90 12.41
CA THR A 369 16.76 -35.19 12.71
C THR A 369 18.21 -34.98 13.08
N VAL A 370 18.55 -35.21 14.34
CA VAL A 370 19.92 -35.16 14.84
C VAL A 370 20.46 -36.58 14.90
N THR A 371 21.63 -36.81 14.31
CA THR A 371 22.38 -38.05 14.44
C THR A 371 23.74 -37.78 15.09
N PRO A 372 23.89 -37.98 16.41
CA PRO A 372 25.19 -37.89 17.07
C PRO A 372 26.14 -38.98 16.53
N GLN A 373 27.34 -38.58 16.15
CA GLN A 373 28.31 -39.45 15.49
C GLN A 373 29.16 -40.22 16.52
N ALA A 374 29.75 -41.32 16.06
CA ALA A 374 30.70 -42.07 16.88
C ALA A 374 31.96 -41.25 17.15
N ASP A 375 32.56 -41.42 18.33
CA ASP A 375 33.85 -40.83 18.70
C ASP A 375 34.69 -41.91 19.39
N ALA A 376 35.90 -42.14 18.86
CA ALA A 376 36.85 -43.11 19.40
C ALA A 376 37.54 -42.62 20.68
N THR A 377 37.44 -41.33 20.99
CA THR A 377 38.00 -40.74 22.21
C THR A 377 37.01 -40.79 23.36
N VAL A 378 37.52 -40.88 24.60
CA VAL A 378 36.67 -40.92 25.79
C VAL A 378 35.97 -39.58 26.00
N ARG A 379 34.64 -39.61 26.04
CA ARG A 379 33.76 -38.45 26.25
C ARG A 379 32.75 -38.74 27.34
N LEU A 380 32.37 -37.69 28.07
CA LEU A 380 31.27 -37.73 29.02
C LEU A 380 30.03 -37.17 28.32
N ILE A 381 29.00 -38.00 28.20
CA ILE A 381 27.68 -37.55 27.74
C ILE A 381 26.60 -37.95 28.74
N THR A 382 25.50 -37.20 28.74
CA THR A 382 24.33 -37.48 29.58
C THR A 382 23.07 -37.58 28.73
N LYS A 383 22.05 -38.30 29.22
CA LYS A 383 20.75 -38.39 28.55
C LYS A 383 20.05 -37.03 28.42
N ASN A 384 20.47 -36.06 29.24
CA ASN A 384 19.94 -34.70 29.28
C ASN A 384 20.73 -33.72 28.40
N ASP A 385 21.87 -34.13 27.84
CA ASP A 385 22.58 -33.30 26.87
C ASP A 385 21.65 -33.03 25.69
N SER A 386 21.71 -31.81 25.15
CA SER A 386 20.69 -31.33 24.23
C SER A 386 21.26 -30.63 23.01
N ILE A 387 20.40 -30.48 22.00
CA ILE A 387 20.62 -29.57 20.90
C ILE A 387 19.48 -28.57 20.89
N LYS A 388 19.85 -27.29 20.74
CA LYS A 388 18.92 -26.19 20.62
C LYS A 388 18.95 -25.65 19.20
N SER A 389 17.77 -25.45 18.62
CA SER A 389 17.56 -24.81 17.33
C SER A 389 16.79 -23.52 17.53
N THR A 390 17.26 -22.42 16.93
CA THR A 390 16.60 -21.12 16.95
C THR A 390 16.29 -20.69 15.52
N PHE A 391 15.03 -20.37 15.24
CA PHE A 391 14.56 -19.91 13.94
C PHE A 391 14.24 -18.42 14.01
N SER A 392 14.68 -17.67 13.01
CA SER A 392 14.42 -16.24 12.88
C SER A 392 14.10 -15.91 11.43
N PHE A 393 12.93 -15.33 11.21
CA PHE A 393 12.57 -14.71 9.94
C PHE A 393 12.77 -13.19 10.03
N ALA A 394 13.11 -12.56 8.91
CA ALA A 394 13.28 -11.11 8.86
C ALA A 394 12.80 -10.55 7.51
N ASN A 395 12.27 -9.31 7.54
CA ASN A 395 11.92 -8.51 6.36
C ASN A 395 11.04 -9.25 5.35
N ILE A 396 10.05 -10.01 5.83
CA ILE A 396 9.16 -10.79 4.99
C ILE A 396 8.19 -9.84 4.26
N ASN A 397 8.21 -9.92 2.93
CA ASN A 397 7.18 -9.37 2.04
C ASN A 397 6.63 -10.49 1.15
N VAL A 398 5.38 -10.33 0.73
CA VAL A 398 4.68 -11.34 -0.07
C VAL A 398 4.34 -10.83 -1.46
N THR A 399 4.49 -11.70 -2.46
CA THR A 399 3.96 -11.50 -3.81
C THR A 399 2.47 -11.83 -3.84
N LYS A 400 2.07 -12.87 -3.11
CA LYS A 400 0.68 -13.31 -3.04
C LYS A 400 0.43 -14.02 -1.71
N ILE A 401 -0.74 -13.78 -1.15
CA ILE A 401 -1.21 -14.47 0.04
C ILE A 401 -2.70 -14.81 -0.08
N GLU A 402 -3.04 -15.98 0.42
CA GLU A 402 -4.41 -16.46 0.60
C GLU A 402 -4.58 -16.88 2.07
N GLY A 403 -5.58 -16.31 2.75
CA GLY A 403 -5.88 -16.56 4.15
C GLY A 403 -6.59 -15.38 4.81
N LYS A 404 -6.30 -15.11 6.09
CA LYS A 404 -6.77 -13.94 6.84
C LYS A 404 -5.60 -12.98 7.04
N VAL A 405 -5.54 -11.93 6.22
CA VAL A 405 -4.52 -10.87 6.35
C VAL A 405 -5.00 -9.84 7.35
N LYS A 406 -4.14 -9.46 8.31
CA LYS A 406 -4.48 -8.42 9.30
C LYS A 406 -4.84 -7.11 8.60
N PRO A 407 -5.75 -6.28 9.13
CA PRO A 407 -6.16 -5.07 8.44
C PRO A 407 -4.96 -4.13 8.17
N THR A 408 -4.67 -3.88 6.89
CA THR A 408 -3.45 -3.16 6.46
C THR A 408 -3.82 -1.82 5.81
N THR A 409 -3.22 -0.73 6.27
CA THR A 409 -3.36 0.58 5.61
C THR A 409 -2.47 0.60 4.37
N LEU A 410 -3.06 0.84 3.19
CA LEU A 410 -2.29 0.97 1.95
C LEU A 410 -1.85 2.42 1.76
N LYS A 411 -0.64 2.62 1.26
CA LYS A 411 -0.10 3.96 1.03
C LYS A 411 -0.74 4.56 -0.23
N VAL A 412 -1.62 5.53 -0.04
CA VAL A 412 -2.21 6.30 -1.15
C VAL A 412 -1.37 7.55 -1.39
N LYS A 413 -0.88 7.73 -2.62
CA LYS A 413 -0.28 9.00 -3.04
C LYS A 413 -1.39 9.99 -3.38
N GLU A 414 -1.16 11.27 -3.08
CA GLU A 414 -2.02 12.36 -3.57
C GLU A 414 -2.21 12.21 -5.08
N THR A 415 -3.46 12.09 -5.49
CA THR A 415 -3.80 11.74 -6.86
C THR A 415 -4.44 12.96 -7.53
N PRO A 416 -3.74 13.64 -8.45
CA PRO A 416 -4.37 14.70 -9.24
C PRO A 416 -5.43 14.06 -10.14
N ILE A 417 -6.64 14.62 -10.08
CA ILE A 417 -7.67 14.40 -11.08
C ILE A 417 -7.39 15.42 -12.19
N ASN A 418 -7.11 14.94 -13.39
CA ASN A 418 -6.82 15.78 -14.57
C ASN A 418 -8.08 16.47 -15.14
N ILE A 419 -8.97 16.94 -14.28
CA ILE A 419 -10.17 17.71 -14.63
C ILE A 419 -9.88 19.17 -14.26
N ASN A 420 -9.94 20.04 -15.27
CA ASN A 420 -9.75 21.48 -15.12
C ASN A 420 -11.11 22.18 -15.17
N LEU A 421 -11.64 22.61 -14.03
CA LEU A 421 -12.93 23.32 -14.01
C LEU A 421 -12.81 24.77 -14.49
N ARG A 422 -11.60 25.29 -14.74
CA ARG A 422 -11.43 26.58 -15.41
C ARG A 422 -11.88 26.52 -16.88
N ASP A 423 -11.87 25.35 -17.50
CA ASP A 423 -12.34 25.16 -18.87
C ASP A 423 -13.82 25.55 -18.97
N LEU A 424 -14.64 25.16 -17.97
CA LEU A 424 -16.04 25.60 -17.82
C LEU A 424 -16.21 27.13 -17.74
N GLN A 425 -15.20 27.89 -17.30
CA GLN A 425 -15.26 29.35 -17.28
C GLN A 425 -14.79 29.96 -18.62
N GLY A 426 -13.88 29.30 -19.33
CA GLY A 426 -13.22 29.87 -20.50
C GLY A 426 -12.25 31.01 -20.17
N SER A 427 -11.67 31.63 -21.20
CA SER A 427 -10.63 32.66 -21.05
C SER A 427 -11.18 34.08 -20.84
N ASN A 428 -12.41 34.33 -21.29
CA ASN A 428 -12.96 35.69 -21.44
C ASN A 428 -14.12 35.99 -20.49
N PHE A 429 -14.54 35.01 -19.67
CA PHE A 429 -15.58 35.19 -18.68
C PHE A 429 -14.97 35.33 -17.28
N PHE A 430 -15.43 36.34 -16.55
CA PHE A 430 -15.06 36.61 -15.17
C PHE A 430 -16.31 36.66 -14.31
N PHE A 431 -16.21 36.32 -13.03
CA PHE A 431 -17.32 36.41 -12.08
C PHE A 431 -16.81 36.88 -10.72
N GLN A 432 -17.71 37.25 -9.81
CA GLN A 432 -17.38 37.38 -8.40
C GLN A 432 -17.74 36.11 -7.65
N GLN A 433 -18.91 35.55 -7.93
CA GLN A 433 -19.37 34.28 -7.37
C GLN A 433 -20.20 33.49 -8.39
N LEU A 434 -20.00 32.17 -8.42
CA LEU A 434 -20.87 31.22 -9.11
C LEU A 434 -21.57 30.34 -8.09
N ASN A 435 -22.85 30.05 -8.35
CA ASN A 435 -23.65 29.12 -7.57
C ASN A 435 -24.17 28.01 -8.49
N LEU A 436 -23.49 26.86 -8.48
CA LEU A 436 -23.84 25.73 -9.34
C LEU A 436 -24.87 24.84 -8.64
N LYS A 437 -25.90 24.40 -9.36
CA LYS A 437 -26.94 23.50 -8.85
C LYS A 437 -27.07 22.26 -9.71
N ASP A 438 -27.50 21.16 -9.08
CA ASP A 438 -27.70 19.85 -9.70
C ASP A 438 -26.41 19.27 -10.34
N THR A 439 -25.25 19.60 -9.77
CA THR A 439 -23.96 19.02 -10.15
C THR A 439 -23.87 17.56 -9.69
N ASP A 440 -23.48 16.67 -10.60
CA ASP A 440 -23.28 15.25 -10.34
C ASP A 440 -21.80 14.89 -10.52
N ILE A 441 -21.17 14.40 -9.45
CA ILE A 441 -19.80 13.87 -9.48
C ILE A 441 -19.82 12.44 -8.97
N ARG A 442 -19.33 11.52 -9.80
CA ARG A 442 -19.26 10.10 -9.50
C ARG A 442 -17.85 9.59 -9.65
N ILE A 443 -17.38 8.85 -8.66
CA ILE A 443 -16.10 8.15 -8.70
C ILE A 443 -16.38 6.67 -8.85
N TYR A 444 -15.97 6.10 -9.98
CA TYR A 444 -16.04 4.67 -10.24
C TYR A 444 -14.70 4.06 -9.89
N LEU A 445 -14.68 3.09 -8.98
CA LEU A 445 -13.49 2.38 -8.52
C LEU A 445 -13.65 0.90 -8.85
N ASN A 446 -12.61 0.30 -9.41
CA ASN A 446 -12.49 -1.13 -9.65
C ASN A 446 -11.44 -1.70 -8.69
N GLU A 447 -11.82 -2.71 -7.93
CA GLU A 447 -10.99 -3.41 -6.97
C GLU A 447 -10.68 -4.82 -7.45
N SER A 448 -9.39 -5.16 -7.56
CA SER A 448 -8.98 -6.50 -8.03
C SER A 448 -8.83 -7.54 -6.91
N THR A 449 -8.70 -7.10 -5.65
CA THR A 449 -8.56 -8.00 -4.49
C THR A 449 -9.85 -8.75 -4.19
N THR A 450 -9.74 -9.89 -3.51
CA THR A 450 -10.93 -10.58 -2.97
C THR A 450 -11.25 -10.16 -1.54
N PHE A 451 -10.29 -9.56 -0.82
CA PHE A 451 -10.59 -8.82 0.40
C PHE A 451 -11.39 -7.57 0.08
N GLU A 452 -12.20 -7.14 1.03
CA GLU A 452 -12.84 -5.82 1.00
C GLU A 452 -11.78 -4.74 1.30
N VAL A 453 -11.87 -3.58 0.64
CA VAL A 453 -11.04 -2.40 0.93
C VAL A 453 -11.93 -1.28 1.46
N PHE A 454 -11.67 -0.80 2.66
CA PHE A 454 -12.32 0.41 3.16
C PHE A 454 -11.64 1.64 2.55
N PHE A 455 -12.40 2.47 1.84
CA PHE A 455 -11.96 3.75 1.28
C PHE A 455 -12.61 4.91 2.04
N SER A 456 -11.82 5.91 2.40
CA SER A 456 -12.27 7.24 2.82
C SER A 456 -11.32 8.29 2.26
N GLY A 457 -11.69 9.57 2.25
CA GLY A 457 -10.78 10.58 1.74
C GLY A 457 -11.33 11.98 1.70
N LYS A 458 -10.60 12.87 1.02
CA LYS A 458 -11.00 14.23 0.71
C LYS A 458 -10.62 14.62 -0.72
N LEU A 459 -11.42 15.53 -1.27
CA LEU A 459 -11.16 16.21 -2.54
C LEU A 459 -10.67 17.63 -2.22
N ILE A 460 -9.55 18.03 -2.80
CA ILE A 460 -8.97 19.36 -2.68
C ILE A 460 -9.04 20.02 -4.06
N GLY A 461 -9.55 21.25 -4.13
CA GLY A 461 -9.50 22.06 -5.34
C GLY A 461 -8.57 23.25 -5.15
N LYS A 462 -7.78 23.56 -6.18
CA LYS A 462 -6.93 24.75 -6.24
C LYS A 462 -7.20 25.50 -7.55
N ASN A 463 -7.14 26.83 -7.51
CA ASN A 463 -7.15 27.67 -8.71
C ASN A 463 -5.82 28.39 -8.92
N ALA A 464 -5.64 29.08 -10.06
CA ALA A 464 -4.40 29.80 -10.37
C ALA A 464 -4.12 30.99 -9.42
N ARG A 465 -5.08 31.36 -8.57
CA ARG A 465 -4.96 32.40 -7.54
C ARG A 465 -4.59 31.84 -6.17
N ASN A 466 -4.19 30.57 -6.10
CA ASN A 466 -3.86 29.86 -4.86
C ASN A 466 -5.02 29.74 -3.85
N GLN A 467 -6.27 29.94 -4.28
CA GLN A 467 -7.41 29.62 -3.42
C GLN A 467 -7.51 28.10 -3.32
N THR A 468 -7.60 27.60 -2.09
CA THR A 468 -7.76 26.17 -1.81
C THR A 468 -9.09 25.93 -1.10
N ARG A 469 -9.82 24.92 -1.55
CA ARG A 469 -11.01 24.39 -0.89
C ARG A 469 -10.86 22.89 -0.73
N GLU A 470 -11.49 22.34 0.29
CA GLU A 470 -11.55 20.90 0.49
C GLU A 470 -12.96 20.45 0.84
N MET A 471 -13.29 19.23 0.44
CA MET A 471 -14.51 18.54 0.86
C MET A 471 -14.19 17.09 1.19
N SER A 472 -14.92 16.51 2.15
CA SER A 472 -14.79 15.09 2.48
C SER A 472 -15.46 14.23 1.42
N LEU A 473 -14.84 13.11 1.08
CA LEU A 473 -15.44 12.07 0.25
C LEU A 473 -16.21 11.09 1.14
N PRO A 474 -17.38 10.58 0.71
CA PRO A 474 -18.08 9.53 1.42
C PRO A 474 -17.19 8.30 1.61
N SER A 475 -17.18 7.74 2.82
CA SER A 475 -16.50 6.47 3.06
C SER A 475 -17.30 5.32 2.46
N LYS A 476 -16.60 4.34 1.89
CA LYS A 476 -17.23 3.17 1.27
C LYS A 476 -16.39 1.92 1.51
N LEU A 477 -17.06 0.81 1.79
CA LEU A 477 -16.47 -0.52 1.73
C LEU A 477 -16.52 -0.98 0.27
N LEU A 478 -15.36 -1.09 -0.35
CA LEU A 478 -15.20 -1.61 -1.71
C LEU A 478 -15.23 -3.14 -1.66
N VAL A 479 -15.83 -3.73 -2.68
CA VAL A 479 -15.78 -5.17 -2.96
C VAL A 479 -15.18 -5.42 -4.33
N LYS A 480 -14.67 -6.64 -4.56
CA LYS A 480 -14.12 -7.04 -5.86
C LYS A 480 -15.02 -6.63 -7.04
N GLY A 481 -14.42 -5.99 -8.04
CA GLY A 481 -15.10 -5.48 -9.22
C GLY A 481 -15.47 -4.01 -9.09
N GLU A 482 -16.57 -3.62 -9.74
CA GLU A 482 -16.96 -2.22 -9.87
C GLU A 482 -17.70 -1.68 -8.65
N ASN A 483 -17.28 -0.49 -8.20
CA ASN A 483 -17.84 0.24 -7.08
C ASN A 483 -18.08 1.70 -7.49
N GLU A 484 -19.19 2.28 -7.05
CA GLU A 484 -19.53 3.69 -7.30
C GLU A 484 -19.57 4.50 -6.00
N ILE A 485 -18.90 5.66 -5.96
CA ILE A 485 -19.04 6.66 -4.90
C ILE A 485 -19.72 7.89 -5.51
N ILE A 486 -20.93 8.18 -5.02
CA ILE A 486 -21.72 9.34 -5.43
C ILE A 486 -21.45 10.46 -4.43
N LEU A 487 -20.98 11.61 -4.92
CA LEU A 487 -20.73 12.77 -4.06
C LEU A 487 -22.06 13.50 -3.80
N PRO A 488 -22.35 13.92 -2.55
CA PRO A 488 -23.58 14.66 -2.24
C PRO A 488 -23.62 16.02 -2.95
N ALA A 489 -24.73 16.30 -3.65
CA ALA A 489 -24.91 17.52 -4.45
C ALA A 489 -24.64 18.81 -3.64
N ASP A 490 -25.18 18.90 -2.42
CA ASP A 490 -24.99 20.06 -1.55
C ASP A 490 -23.52 20.28 -1.17
N SER A 491 -22.76 19.19 -0.99
CA SER A 491 -21.33 19.26 -0.67
C SER A 491 -20.52 19.77 -1.87
N ILE A 492 -20.86 19.32 -3.08
CA ILE A 492 -20.24 19.80 -4.31
C ILE A 492 -20.55 21.28 -4.53
N GLN A 493 -21.81 21.68 -4.34
CA GLN A 493 -22.25 23.07 -4.47
C GLN A 493 -21.50 23.98 -3.50
N ASN A 494 -21.41 23.60 -2.21
CA ASN A 494 -20.66 24.36 -1.21
C ASN A 494 -19.16 24.42 -1.52
N PHE A 495 -18.59 23.33 -2.05
CA PHE A 495 -17.19 23.28 -2.46
C PHE A 495 -16.89 24.22 -3.62
N LEU A 496 -17.68 24.18 -4.70
CA LEU A 496 -17.46 24.99 -5.90
C LEU A 496 -17.83 26.46 -5.71
N SER A 497 -18.90 26.76 -4.96
CA SER A 497 -19.30 28.15 -4.67
C SER A 497 -18.32 28.91 -3.76
N GLY A 498 -17.41 28.19 -3.09
CA GLY A 498 -16.35 28.76 -2.28
C GLY A 498 -15.21 29.40 -3.07
N PHE A 499 -15.13 29.20 -4.39
CA PHE A 499 -14.15 29.82 -5.28
C PHE A 499 -14.69 31.14 -5.82
N THR A 500 -13.85 32.19 -5.79
CA THR A 500 -14.22 33.52 -6.31
C THR A 500 -13.33 33.88 -7.48
N GLN A 501 -13.91 34.51 -8.50
CA GLN A 501 -13.23 34.93 -9.74
C GLN A 501 -12.72 33.82 -10.67
N GLU A 502 -12.32 32.68 -10.12
CA GLU A 502 -11.77 31.59 -10.90
C GLU A 502 -12.13 30.22 -10.31
N LEU A 503 -12.71 29.35 -11.13
CA LEU A 503 -12.93 27.95 -10.78
C LEU A 503 -11.60 27.20 -10.60
N PRO A 504 -11.57 26.09 -9.84
CA PRO A 504 -10.34 25.34 -9.64
C PRO A 504 -9.84 24.75 -10.96
N ASN A 505 -8.55 24.93 -11.22
CA ASN A 505 -7.86 24.34 -12.37
C ASN A 505 -7.14 23.03 -12.02
N GLU A 506 -7.05 22.72 -10.73
CA GLU A 506 -6.48 21.49 -10.20
C GLU A 506 -7.43 20.88 -9.17
N LEU A 507 -7.71 19.59 -9.31
CA LEU A 507 -8.44 18.79 -8.33
C LEU A 507 -7.54 17.65 -7.85
N ILE A 508 -7.45 17.41 -6.55
CA ILE A 508 -6.57 16.41 -5.94
C ILE A 508 -7.40 15.55 -4.99
N VAL A 509 -7.33 14.23 -5.15
CA VAL A 509 -7.91 13.27 -4.20
C VAL A 509 -6.83 12.78 -3.25
N ILE A 510 -7.13 12.86 -1.96
CA ILE A 510 -6.35 12.23 -0.91
C ILE A 510 -7.23 11.14 -0.29
N GLY A 511 -6.91 9.89 -0.61
CA GLY A 511 -7.58 8.71 -0.08
C GLY A 511 -6.84 8.12 1.11
N ASN A 512 -7.57 7.53 2.04
CA ASN A 512 -7.09 6.58 3.03
C ASN A 512 -7.74 5.25 2.71
N THR A 513 -6.92 4.22 2.47
CA THR A 513 -7.42 2.89 2.14
C THR A 513 -6.92 1.87 3.15
N ARG A 514 -7.82 0.98 3.57
CA ARG A 514 -7.52 -0.12 4.49
C ARG A 514 -7.99 -1.44 3.92
N LEU A 515 -7.05 -2.32 3.61
CA LEU A 515 -7.28 -3.67 3.14
C LEU A 515 -7.81 -4.55 4.28
N ASN A 516 -8.77 -5.41 3.96
CA ASN A 516 -9.38 -6.40 4.86
C ASN A 516 -9.81 -5.83 6.23
N PRO A 517 -10.61 -4.75 6.28
CA PRO A 517 -10.96 -4.05 7.52
C PRO A 517 -11.72 -4.95 8.52
N ASN A 518 -12.45 -5.95 8.01
CA ASN A 518 -13.25 -6.88 8.80
C ASN A 518 -12.55 -8.22 9.08
N TYR A 519 -11.25 -8.33 8.76
CA TYR A 519 -10.42 -9.50 9.03
C TYR A 519 -11.03 -10.84 8.53
N LYS A 520 -11.57 -10.83 7.32
CA LYS A 520 -12.17 -12.01 6.66
C LYS A 520 -11.12 -12.83 5.92
N GLU A 521 -11.50 -14.04 5.51
CA GLU A 521 -10.68 -14.85 4.58
C GLU A 521 -10.77 -14.32 3.15
N GLY A 522 -9.68 -14.43 2.42
CA GLY A 522 -9.57 -14.00 1.03
C GLY A 522 -8.14 -14.17 0.53
N SER A 523 -7.84 -13.50 -0.56
CA SER A 523 -6.55 -13.46 -1.22
C SER A 523 -6.23 -12.09 -1.80
N VAL A 524 -4.94 -11.77 -1.80
CA VAL A 524 -4.38 -10.56 -2.36
C VAL A 524 -3.01 -10.85 -2.97
N ALA A 525 -2.73 -10.23 -4.11
CA ALA A 525 -1.42 -10.16 -4.72
C ALA A 525 -0.83 -8.75 -4.59
N SER A 526 0.49 -8.62 -4.63
CA SER A 526 1.19 -7.32 -4.63
C SER A 526 0.83 -6.48 -5.87
N THR A 527 0.42 -7.12 -6.96
CA THR A 527 -0.06 -6.49 -8.18
C THR A 527 -1.54 -6.09 -8.12
N ASP A 528 -2.27 -6.52 -7.09
CA ASP A 528 -3.65 -6.09 -6.94
C ASP A 528 -3.73 -4.59 -6.70
N SER A 529 -4.83 -3.99 -7.16
CA SER A 529 -4.99 -2.55 -7.11
C SER A 529 -6.44 -2.10 -7.02
N VAL A 530 -6.59 -0.86 -6.57
CA VAL A 530 -7.78 -0.05 -6.70
C VAL A 530 -7.49 1.03 -7.73
N TYR A 531 -8.16 0.99 -8.86
CA TYR A 531 -8.06 1.99 -9.92
C TYR A 531 -9.45 2.45 -10.32
N GLY A 532 -9.56 3.55 -11.05
CA GLY A 532 -10.90 4.05 -11.33
C GLY A 532 -10.93 5.21 -12.29
N LYS A 533 -12.11 5.79 -12.43
CA LYS A 533 -12.37 6.99 -13.20
C LYS A 533 -13.34 7.90 -12.48
N THR A 534 -13.15 9.20 -12.64
CA THR A 534 -14.07 10.20 -12.13
C THR A 534 -14.86 10.76 -13.30
N LYS A 535 -16.19 10.76 -13.17
CA LYS A 535 -17.11 11.37 -14.12
C LYS A 535 -17.74 12.59 -13.46
N LEU A 536 -17.66 13.71 -14.15
CA LEU A 536 -18.23 14.99 -13.77
C LEU A 536 -19.34 15.35 -14.74
N ASN A 537 -20.47 15.80 -14.23
CA ASN A 537 -21.55 16.38 -15.01
C ASN A 537 -22.08 17.64 -14.32
N ILE A 538 -21.81 18.81 -14.89
CA ILE A 538 -22.30 20.10 -14.39
C ILE A 538 -23.32 20.64 -15.39
N PRO A 539 -24.63 20.64 -15.06
CA PRO A 539 -25.60 21.38 -15.87
C PRO A 539 -25.33 22.88 -15.76
N PHE A 540 -25.67 23.63 -16.81
CA PHE A 540 -25.67 25.10 -16.80
C PHE A 540 -26.92 25.61 -16.06
N TYR A 541 -27.07 25.16 -14.82
CA TYR A 541 -28.04 25.64 -13.86
C TYR A 541 -27.28 26.44 -12.82
N VAL A 542 -27.03 27.71 -13.14
CA VAL A 542 -26.01 28.53 -12.49
C VAL A 542 -26.58 29.86 -12.01
N GLY A 543 -26.20 30.25 -10.79
CA GLY A 543 -26.32 31.61 -10.26
C GLY A 543 -25.04 32.37 -10.56
N ILE A 544 -25.14 33.51 -11.24
CA ILE A 544 -23.99 34.36 -11.61
C ILE A 544 -24.08 35.69 -10.88
N PHE A 545 -23.07 36.01 -10.09
CA PHE A 545 -22.91 37.32 -9.46
C PHE A 545 -21.60 37.97 -9.92
N GLY A 546 -21.70 39.22 -10.39
CA GLY A 546 -20.58 39.99 -10.91
C GLY A 546 -19.98 39.38 -12.18
N GLY A 547 -20.79 38.69 -12.99
CA GLY A 547 -20.37 38.11 -14.27
C GLY A 547 -19.96 39.19 -15.26
N SER A 548 -18.90 38.97 -16.03
CA SER A 548 -18.42 39.89 -17.07
C SER A 548 -17.76 39.10 -18.19
N TRP A 549 -18.17 39.37 -19.42
CA TRP A 549 -17.61 38.79 -20.63
C TRP A 549 -17.22 39.87 -21.62
N SER A 550 -16.14 39.67 -22.37
CA SER A 550 -15.78 40.54 -23.48
C SER A 550 -15.07 39.78 -24.57
N ASP A 551 -15.36 40.09 -25.83
CA ASP A 551 -14.64 39.54 -26.99
C ASP A 551 -14.37 40.65 -28.02
N THR A 552 -13.22 40.59 -28.70
CA THR A 552 -12.84 41.63 -29.66
C THR A 552 -13.41 41.30 -31.03
N SER A 553 -14.23 42.18 -31.58
CA SER A 553 -14.79 42.08 -32.93
C SER A 553 -14.22 43.16 -33.85
N SER A 554 -14.02 42.83 -35.14
CA SER A 554 -13.72 43.84 -36.16
C SER A 554 -14.94 44.73 -36.40
N VAL A 555 -14.74 46.04 -36.54
CA VAL A 555 -15.80 46.96 -36.94
C VAL A 555 -15.70 47.16 -38.44
N ASP A 556 -16.79 46.92 -39.15
CA ASP A 556 -16.93 47.30 -40.55
C ASP A 556 -17.68 48.63 -40.60
N ILE A 557 -16.94 49.74 -40.54
CA ILE A 557 -17.46 51.05 -40.89
C ILE A 557 -17.39 51.11 -42.42
N GLY A 558 -18.29 50.36 -43.08
CA GLY A 558 -18.20 50.09 -44.52
C GLY A 558 -17.97 51.38 -45.30
N ASN A 559 -16.97 51.37 -46.21
CA ASN A 559 -16.42 52.46 -47.07
C ASN A 559 -17.28 53.74 -47.21
N ALA A 560 -17.59 54.37 -46.09
CA ALA A 560 -18.36 55.59 -46.05
C ALA A 560 -17.33 56.67 -46.31
N ASP A 561 -17.43 57.25 -47.51
CA ASP A 561 -16.63 58.33 -48.05
C ASP A 561 -16.05 59.20 -46.92
N SER A 562 -14.76 58.99 -46.59
CA SER A 562 -14.11 59.62 -45.44
C SER A 562 -14.14 61.15 -45.52
N SER A 563 -14.37 61.69 -46.72
CA SER A 563 -14.63 63.10 -47.03
C SER A 563 -15.98 63.60 -46.46
N ARG A 564 -17.05 62.78 -46.51
CA ARG A 564 -18.41 63.14 -46.05
C ARG A 564 -18.56 63.06 -44.53
N ILE A 565 -17.84 62.13 -43.90
CA ILE A 565 -17.82 61.94 -42.45
C ILE A 565 -17.10 63.09 -41.73
N ALA A 566 -16.10 63.71 -42.38
CA ALA A 566 -15.32 64.82 -41.81
C ALA A 566 -16.16 66.10 -41.56
N ASN A 567 -17.28 66.27 -42.27
CA ASN A 567 -18.18 67.42 -42.19
C ASN A 567 -19.45 67.19 -41.33
N GLY A 568 -19.52 66.07 -40.58
CA GLY A 568 -20.64 65.77 -39.69
C GLY A 568 -20.67 66.66 -38.43
N LYS A 569 -21.82 67.27 -38.11
CA LYS A 569 -21.96 68.14 -36.91
C LYS A 569 -22.31 67.36 -35.65
N SER A 570 -23.15 66.35 -35.76
CA SER A 570 -23.57 65.47 -34.67
C SER A 570 -23.86 64.07 -35.18
N ALA A 571 -23.64 63.07 -34.33
CA ALA A 571 -24.02 61.69 -34.61
C ALA A 571 -24.77 61.11 -33.41
N GLU A 572 -25.85 60.40 -33.68
CA GLU A 572 -26.60 59.66 -32.67
C GLU A 572 -26.42 58.17 -32.94
N ILE A 573 -25.95 57.40 -31.96
CA ILE A 573 -25.89 55.94 -32.05
C ILE A 573 -27.04 55.37 -31.23
N THR A 574 -27.92 54.64 -31.89
CA THR A 574 -28.96 53.84 -31.24
C THR A 574 -28.45 52.41 -31.04
N PHE A 575 -28.21 52.03 -29.79
CA PHE A 575 -27.93 50.65 -29.39
C PHE A 575 -29.23 49.99 -28.96
N THR A 576 -29.61 48.92 -29.66
CA THR A 576 -30.72 48.05 -29.30
C THR A 576 -30.16 46.73 -28.84
N VAL A 577 -30.56 46.27 -27.66
CA VAL A 577 -30.17 44.96 -27.16
C VAL A 577 -31.42 44.16 -26.84
N GLU A 578 -31.43 42.93 -27.33
CA GLU A 578 -32.44 41.92 -27.04
C GLU A 578 -31.76 40.84 -26.19
N ASN A 579 -32.12 40.82 -24.91
CA ASN A 579 -31.64 39.86 -23.94
C ASN A 579 -32.57 38.63 -23.93
N GLY A 580 -32.11 37.55 -24.54
CA GLY A 580 -32.73 36.22 -24.48
C GLY A 580 -32.18 35.36 -23.35
N LEU A 581 -31.46 35.91 -22.36
CA LEU A 581 -30.97 35.16 -21.20
C LEU A 581 -31.91 35.34 -20.00
N PRO A 582 -32.08 34.32 -19.14
CA PRO A 582 -32.80 34.44 -17.86
C PRO A 582 -32.01 35.19 -16.76
N ALA A 583 -30.98 35.94 -17.16
CA ALA A 583 -30.13 36.76 -16.32
C ALA A 583 -30.19 38.22 -16.79
N SER A 584 -30.06 39.19 -15.88
CA SER A 584 -29.91 40.58 -16.28
C SER A 584 -28.56 40.81 -16.95
N VAL A 585 -28.58 41.69 -17.95
CA VAL A 585 -27.42 42.00 -18.77
C VAL A 585 -27.20 43.51 -18.77
N GLU A 586 -25.98 43.93 -18.49
CA GLU A 586 -25.51 45.30 -18.71
C GLU A 586 -24.50 45.28 -19.86
N VAL A 587 -24.79 46.03 -20.93
CA VAL A 587 -23.93 46.08 -22.12
C VAL A 587 -23.23 47.43 -22.19
N SER A 588 -21.92 47.40 -22.39
CA SER A 588 -21.11 48.54 -22.83
C SER A 588 -20.17 48.13 -23.95
N ALA A 589 -19.52 49.10 -24.60
CA ALA A 589 -18.62 48.85 -25.72
C ALA A 589 -17.42 49.80 -25.67
N LYS A 590 -16.25 49.25 -26.01
CA LYS A 590 -15.01 50.00 -26.21
C LYS A 590 -14.63 49.99 -27.69
N PHE A 591 -14.29 51.16 -28.22
CA PHE A 591 -13.86 51.36 -29.60
C PHE A 591 -12.35 51.55 -29.62
N LEU A 592 -11.65 50.74 -30.42
CA LEU A 592 -10.20 50.69 -30.45
C LEU A 592 -9.65 51.00 -31.85
N ASP A 593 -8.45 51.57 -31.90
CA ASP A 593 -7.69 51.73 -33.16
C ASP A 593 -7.04 50.39 -33.63
N SER A 594 -6.31 50.43 -34.73
CA SER A 594 -5.65 49.24 -35.31
C SER A 594 -4.51 48.67 -34.43
N LYS A 595 -3.99 49.48 -33.49
CA LYS A 595 -2.96 49.09 -32.52
C LYS A 595 -3.57 48.63 -31.18
N GLY A 596 -4.89 48.68 -31.03
CA GLY A 596 -5.60 48.27 -29.81
C GLY A 596 -5.69 49.36 -28.73
N VAL A 597 -5.40 50.62 -29.07
CA VAL A 597 -5.56 51.76 -28.15
C VAL A 597 -7.03 52.18 -28.08
N GLU A 598 -7.54 52.39 -26.86
CA GLU A 598 -8.93 52.83 -26.64
C GLU A 598 -9.13 54.27 -27.13
N LEU A 599 -10.03 54.43 -28.11
CA LEU A 599 -10.42 55.72 -28.68
C LEU A 599 -11.65 56.30 -28.00
N PHE A 600 -12.60 55.44 -27.66
CA PHE A 600 -13.87 55.81 -27.04
C PHE A 600 -14.45 54.62 -26.27
N SER A 601 -15.18 54.88 -25.19
CA SER A 601 -15.91 53.87 -24.43
C SER A 601 -17.30 54.38 -24.10
N THR A 602 -18.28 53.47 -24.12
CA THR A 602 -19.61 53.77 -23.61
C THR A 602 -19.71 53.61 -22.09
N ASP A 603 -18.66 53.10 -21.44
CA ASP A 603 -18.58 53.06 -19.98
C ASP A 603 -18.54 54.48 -19.41
N GLY A 604 -19.51 54.85 -18.58
CA GLY A 604 -19.57 56.17 -17.93
C GLY A 604 -20.33 57.26 -18.69
N LEU A 605 -20.92 56.95 -19.86
CA LEU A 605 -21.88 57.85 -20.51
C LEU A 605 -23.18 57.86 -19.69
N VAL A 606 -23.39 58.94 -18.92
CA VAL A 606 -24.60 59.15 -18.15
C VAL A 606 -25.70 59.61 -19.09
N THR A 607 -26.61 58.72 -19.48
CA THR A 607 -27.93 59.15 -19.95
C THR A 607 -28.72 59.68 -18.74
N SER A 608 -29.69 60.56 -19.00
CA SER A 608 -30.46 61.32 -18.01
C SER A 608 -31.29 60.50 -17.00
N THR A 609 -31.03 59.20 -16.80
CA THR A 609 -31.77 58.40 -15.81
C THR A 609 -30.98 57.28 -15.12
N SER A 610 -29.85 56.79 -15.62
CA SER A 610 -28.88 55.97 -14.87
C SER A 610 -27.78 55.51 -15.82
N GLY A 611 -26.52 55.85 -15.54
CA GLY A 611 -25.38 55.67 -16.46
C GLY A 611 -24.94 54.24 -16.79
N LYS A 612 -25.87 53.27 -16.88
CA LYS A 612 -25.65 51.88 -17.28
C LYS A 612 -26.89 51.34 -17.99
N PHE A 613 -26.71 50.73 -19.16
CA PHE A 613 -27.78 50.11 -19.92
C PHE A 613 -28.07 48.71 -19.37
N LEU A 614 -28.88 48.66 -18.30
CA LEU A 614 -29.26 47.44 -17.60
C LEU A 614 -30.58 46.90 -18.15
N ILE A 615 -30.54 45.68 -18.67
CA ILE A 615 -31.69 44.97 -19.21
C ILE A 615 -32.01 43.83 -18.26
N GLY A 616 -33.26 43.72 -17.82
CA GLY A 616 -33.71 42.61 -16.99
C GLY A 616 -33.55 41.25 -17.70
N GLY A 617 -33.56 40.16 -16.94
CA GLY A 617 -33.61 38.82 -17.51
C GLY A 617 -34.91 38.53 -18.24
N ALA A 618 -34.83 37.71 -19.29
CA ALA A 618 -35.94 37.23 -20.09
C ALA A 618 -36.99 36.47 -19.27
N THR A 619 -38.25 36.47 -19.72
CA THR A 619 -39.34 35.75 -19.05
C THR A 619 -39.19 34.25 -19.31
N THR A 620 -39.33 33.43 -18.25
CA THR A 620 -39.17 31.97 -18.32
C THR A 620 -40.44 31.22 -17.99
N ASP A 621 -40.61 30.02 -18.55
CA ASP A 621 -41.67 29.07 -18.19
C ASP A 621 -41.35 28.31 -16.88
N ALA A 622 -42.23 27.38 -16.49
CA ALA A 622 -42.05 26.53 -15.30
C ALA A 622 -40.79 25.63 -15.36
N ASN A 623 -40.31 25.30 -16.56
CA ASN A 623 -39.11 24.49 -16.77
C ASN A 623 -37.83 25.34 -16.79
N GLY A 624 -37.97 26.67 -16.80
CA GLY A 624 -36.89 27.64 -16.87
C GLY A 624 -36.51 28.06 -18.29
N ARG A 625 -37.24 27.63 -19.32
CA ARG A 625 -36.97 28.00 -20.72
C ARG A 625 -37.46 29.42 -21.01
N VAL A 626 -36.69 30.16 -21.80
CA VAL A 626 -37.06 31.52 -22.19
C VAL A 626 -38.24 31.50 -23.17
N VAL A 627 -39.32 32.18 -22.82
CA VAL A 627 -40.51 32.34 -23.67
C VAL A 627 -40.58 33.71 -24.34
N GLU A 628 -39.99 34.72 -23.73
CA GLU A 628 -39.99 36.09 -24.23
C GLU A 628 -38.69 36.81 -23.87
N ALA A 629 -37.95 37.24 -24.89
CA ALA A 629 -36.73 38.04 -24.72
C ALA A 629 -37.08 39.47 -24.32
N LYS A 630 -36.26 40.07 -23.44
CA LYS A 630 -36.42 41.49 -23.09
C LYS A 630 -35.62 42.36 -24.02
N LYS A 631 -36.25 43.40 -24.53
CA LYS A 631 -35.63 44.34 -25.46
C LYS A 631 -35.62 45.74 -24.88
N ASP A 632 -34.50 46.41 -25.01
CA ASP A 632 -34.37 47.82 -24.68
C ASP A 632 -33.52 48.51 -25.74
N SER A 633 -33.57 49.84 -25.79
CA SER A 633 -32.75 50.65 -26.68
C SER A 633 -32.27 51.93 -26.01
N ILE A 634 -30.99 52.25 -26.18
CA ILE A 634 -30.37 53.49 -25.72
C ILE A 634 -29.88 54.32 -26.91
N LYS A 635 -30.14 55.61 -26.86
CA LYS A 635 -29.63 56.60 -27.82
C LYS A 635 -28.49 57.37 -27.19
N ILE A 636 -27.32 57.31 -27.83
CA ILE A 636 -26.10 57.97 -27.40
C ILE A 636 -25.81 59.09 -28.40
N LYS A 637 -25.91 60.34 -27.94
CA LYS A 637 -25.50 61.50 -28.74
C LYS A 637 -24.00 61.70 -28.57
N LEU A 638 -23.27 61.67 -29.67
CA LEU A 638 -21.84 61.92 -29.71
C LEU A 638 -21.58 63.39 -30.05
N THR A 639 -20.63 64.00 -29.34
CA THR A 639 -20.04 65.27 -29.77
C THR A 639 -19.24 65.05 -31.06
N THR A 640 -18.97 66.12 -31.80
CA THR A 640 -18.17 66.07 -33.04
C THR A 640 -16.81 65.39 -32.82
N ASN A 641 -16.15 65.66 -31.69
CA ASN A 641 -14.86 65.06 -31.36
C ASN A 641 -14.96 63.56 -31.04
N GLU A 642 -15.99 63.13 -30.31
CA GLU A 642 -16.22 61.70 -30.01
C GLU A 642 -16.60 60.92 -31.25
N PHE A 643 -17.43 61.50 -32.12
CA PHE A 643 -17.79 60.90 -33.39
C PHE A 643 -16.57 60.66 -34.28
N LEU A 644 -15.68 61.65 -34.43
CA LEU A 644 -14.42 61.50 -35.17
C LEU A 644 -13.47 60.45 -34.58
N LYS A 645 -13.56 60.16 -33.28
CA LYS A 645 -12.81 59.06 -32.65
C LYS A 645 -13.44 57.71 -32.96
N VAL A 646 -14.77 57.60 -32.89
CA VAL A 646 -15.50 56.37 -33.23
C VAL A 646 -15.32 55.99 -34.71
N THR A 647 -15.27 56.95 -35.64
CA THR A 647 -15.06 56.68 -37.07
C THR A 647 -13.65 56.22 -37.42
N LYS A 648 -12.67 56.44 -36.53
CA LYS A 648 -11.30 55.92 -36.65
C LYS A 648 -11.13 54.54 -36.01
N ALA A 649 -12.17 54.03 -35.34
CA ALA A 649 -12.11 52.72 -34.71
C ALA A 649 -12.12 51.61 -35.75
N THR A 650 -11.21 50.66 -35.61
CA THR A 650 -11.16 49.46 -36.46
C THR A 650 -11.65 48.21 -35.72
N ARG A 651 -11.78 48.29 -34.40
CA ARG A 651 -12.22 47.19 -33.53
C ARG A 651 -13.20 47.69 -32.47
N ILE A 652 -14.13 46.83 -32.09
CA ILE A 652 -15.06 47.04 -30.99
C ILE A 652 -14.97 45.87 -30.02
N VAL A 653 -14.93 46.19 -28.74
CA VAL A 653 -14.94 45.22 -27.65
C VAL A 653 -16.23 45.46 -26.85
N PRO A 654 -17.32 44.73 -27.13
CA PRO A 654 -18.45 44.66 -26.22
C PRO A 654 -18.00 44.11 -24.87
N VAL A 655 -18.46 44.75 -23.80
CA VAL A 655 -18.35 44.29 -22.42
C VAL A 655 -19.77 43.98 -21.96
N ILE A 656 -20.04 42.71 -21.70
CA ILE A 656 -21.35 42.19 -21.29
C ILE A 656 -21.22 41.76 -19.84
N LYS A 657 -21.83 42.52 -18.92
CA LYS A 657 -21.95 42.10 -17.52
C LYS A 657 -23.23 41.32 -17.32
N ILE A 658 -23.15 40.18 -16.67
CA ILE A 658 -24.25 39.24 -16.49
C ILE A 658 -24.47 39.01 -15.01
N ASN A 659 -25.71 39.16 -14.54
CA ASN A 659 -26.10 38.82 -13.19
C ASN A 659 -27.42 38.05 -13.20
N THR A 660 -27.52 36.95 -12.47
CA THR A 660 -28.79 36.24 -12.41
C THR A 660 -29.85 37.08 -11.71
N SER A 661 -31.03 37.16 -12.33
CA SER A 661 -32.06 38.15 -12.03
C SER A 661 -32.85 37.87 -10.74
N ARG A 662 -32.61 36.73 -10.09
CA ARG A 662 -33.31 36.27 -8.87
C ARG A 662 -32.52 36.66 -7.62
N SER A 663 -33.23 37.00 -6.53
CA SER A 663 -32.63 37.38 -5.24
C SER A 663 -31.59 36.37 -4.76
N ASN A 664 -30.50 36.82 -4.12
CA ASN A 664 -29.43 35.99 -3.55
C ASN A 664 -28.68 35.09 -4.55
N ASN A 665 -28.51 35.53 -5.80
CA ASN A 665 -27.76 34.76 -6.80
C ASN A 665 -28.34 33.35 -7.02
N GLN A 666 -29.67 33.25 -7.01
CA GLN A 666 -30.36 31.97 -7.17
C GLN A 666 -30.15 31.44 -8.60
N PRO A 667 -29.81 30.14 -8.77
CA PRO A 667 -29.51 29.58 -10.07
C PRO A 667 -30.66 29.68 -11.08
N VAL A 668 -30.30 29.89 -12.35
CA VAL A 668 -31.21 29.82 -13.51
C VAL A 668 -30.61 28.88 -14.57
N LYS A 669 -31.46 28.29 -15.40
CA LYS A 669 -31.04 27.34 -16.44
C LYS A 669 -30.71 28.10 -17.73
N PHE A 670 -29.56 27.82 -18.33
CA PHE A 670 -29.16 28.37 -19.62
C PHE A 670 -29.26 27.29 -20.71
N PHE A 671 -29.97 27.60 -21.77
CA PHE A 671 -30.22 26.71 -22.91
C PHE A 671 -29.42 27.17 -24.14
N THR A 672 -29.25 26.28 -25.12
CA THR A 672 -28.53 26.59 -26.37
C THR A 672 -29.19 27.67 -27.23
N SER A 673 -30.51 27.83 -27.10
CA SER A 673 -31.29 28.87 -27.77
C SER A 673 -31.10 30.27 -27.20
N ASP A 674 -30.56 30.36 -25.97
CA ASP A 674 -30.46 31.63 -25.25
C ASP A 674 -29.32 32.46 -25.86
N ALA A 675 -29.63 33.70 -26.23
CA ALA A 675 -28.68 34.58 -26.89
C ALA A 675 -28.92 36.06 -26.54
N ILE A 676 -27.86 36.86 -26.62
CA ILE A 676 -27.92 38.31 -26.54
C ILE A 676 -27.72 38.86 -27.95
N LYS A 677 -28.70 39.57 -28.48
CA LYS A 677 -28.56 40.25 -29.78
C LYS A 677 -28.27 41.72 -29.54
N ILE A 678 -27.18 42.21 -30.11
CA ILE A 678 -26.76 43.60 -30.02
C ILE A 678 -26.79 44.19 -31.44
N ARG A 679 -27.59 45.24 -31.60
CA ARG A 679 -27.69 46.02 -32.85
C ARG A 679 -27.37 47.49 -32.57
N ALA A 680 -26.37 48.03 -33.24
CA ALA A 680 -26.01 49.44 -33.16
C ALA A 680 -26.18 50.11 -34.54
N VAL A 681 -26.97 51.17 -34.60
CA VAL A 681 -27.21 51.97 -35.81
C VAL A 681 -26.85 53.41 -35.51
N GLY A 682 -25.94 53.99 -36.29
CA GLY A 682 -25.63 55.41 -36.28
C GLY A 682 -26.51 56.19 -37.22
N GLN A 683 -26.98 57.34 -36.76
CA GLN A 683 -27.59 58.37 -37.58
C GLN A 683 -26.65 59.58 -37.59
N ILE A 684 -26.16 59.96 -38.76
CA ILE A 684 -25.26 61.09 -38.93
C ILE A 684 -26.01 62.20 -39.67
N ASN A 685 -25.95 63.41 -39.10
CA ASN A 685 -26.42 64.62 -39.75
C ASN A 685 -25.21 65.38 -40.29
N TYR A 686 -25.12 65.47 -41.62
CA TYR A 686 -24.10 66.26 -42.29
C TYR A 686 -24.73 67.21 -43.32
N LYS A 687 -24.05 68.35 -43.50
CA LYS A 687 -24.46 69.39 -44.43
C LYS A 687 -23.76 69.16 -45.76
N LEU A 688 -24.54 69.07 -46.83
CA LEU A 688 -24.00 68.88 -48.18
C LEU A 688 -23.86 70.26 -48.83
N ASP A 689 -22.62 70.70 -49.03
CA ASP A 689 -22.31 71.90 -49.82
C ASP A 689 -21.84 71.42 -51.20
N LEU A 690 -22.50 71.89 -52.26
CA LEU A 690 -22.25 71.47 -53.65
C LEU A 690 -21.07 72.23 -54.28
N GLU A 691 -19.90 72.20 -53.66
CA GLU A 691 -18.65 72.59 -54.32
C GLU A 691 -17.67 71.43 -54.17
N ASP A 692 -17.70 70.50 -55.13
CA ASP A 692 -16.56 69.70 -55.61
C ASP A 692 -17.07 68.44 -56.32
N ASN A 693 -17.04 68.50 -57.65
CA ASN A 693 -16.87 67.36 -58.54
C ASN A 693 -15.84 67.75 -59.59
#